data_AF-A0A5N8WQH4-F1
#
_entry.id   AF-A0A5N8WQH4-F1
#
_cell.length_a   1.000
_cell.length_b   1.000
_cell.length_c   1.000
_cell.angle_alpha   90.00
_cell.angle_beta   90.00
_cell.angle_gamma   90.00
#
_symmetry.space_group_name_H-M   'P 1'
#
loop_
_entity.id
_entity.type
_entity.pdbx_description
1 polymer ?
#
loop_
_entity_poly.entity_id
_entity_poly.type
_entity_poly.pdbx_seq_one_letter_code
_entity_poly.pdbx_strand_id
1 'polypeptide(L)'
;MAADGVLAPPAGAGDAWRLDIVDQGRLDGISLVPEERRPLGPGEVRVAMRAAGVNFRDVLNVLGMYPGDAGRMGLEGAGVIVETGPGVDRLAVGDRVMGMLDAAFGPTAVADARTLAPMPKGWTYEQAASVPIVFLTAYYALVDLAGLQEGESVLIHAAAGGVGMAAVQLARHLGAEVYATASEGKWPAVRELGVDADRVASSRTTEFEHHFRADGVDVVLDSLAGEFVDASLRLLRPGGRFVEMGKTDIREAGVVAAEHGVSYRAFDLVEAGPDRIGEMLDALLELFEQGALRPIPVTAFDIARAPEALRLLQQAKHVGKVVLTVPAPWSRPGTVLITGGTGGLGALLARHLVERHGVRDLLLLSRRGPEAPGAAELRAALAESGAHVDVVACDVSDREQLAGVLDGVPLSAVVHTAGVLDDGILTGLTGERLAHVLAAKTDAARHLHELTAGFPLDAFVLYSSVAGVIGSAGQAAYAAANATLDALATARRAQGLPAVSLAWGMWETEAGMGGTLSRTELARMRRQGFPALPGDEALALLDAALRINEPVAVPVALRPAALAEHADNLSGVLRDLVPAARRRKAAARDASGTAENLTARLTALTAPEQDQLLLDLVRAQVAAVLGHSSPASVEPTRAFKDLGFDSLTAVDLRNRIGAATALTLPATLVFDHPTPEDLVRLLRDRLLAGTAAPASDDNGIDPQVRDLLTAIPMVRLRESGVLDLLRRLADRPADTTGPDDARPAAAPAAHAEQPRQPASLDAMGADSLVQLALKRVQRPA
;
A
#
# COMPACT_ATOMS: atom_id res chain seq x y z
N MET A 1 -10.14 3.07 -14.51
CA MET A 1 -10.95 3.14 -13.27
C MET A 1 -10.30 2.24 -12.25
N ALA A 2 -9.84 2.79 -11.12
CA ALA A 2 -9.38 1.97 -10.00
C ALA A 2 -10.61 1.28 -9.37
N ALA A 3 -10.43 0.05 -8.90
CA ALA A 3 -11.53 -0.87 -8.59
C ALA A 3 -12.33 -0.52 -7.32
N ASP A 4 -11.94 0.50 -6.54
CA ASP A 4 -12.50 0.77 -5.20
C ASP A 4 -12.99 2.22 -4.98
N GLY A 5 -13.26 2.99 -6.04
CA GLY A 5 -13.74 4.37 -5.91
C GLY A 5 -12.64 5.40 -5.54
N VAL A 6 -11.37 5.00 -5.62
CA VAL A 6 -10.20 5.89 -5.51
C VAL A 6 -9.98 6.61 -6.84
N LEU A 7 -9.88 7.92 -6.79
CA LEU A 7 -9.58 8.77 -7.93
C LEU A 7 -8.07 8.82 -8.17
N ALA A 8 -7.67 8.75 -9.45
CA ALA A 8 -6.27 8.85 -9.83
C ALA A 8 -6.05 10.14 -10.64
N PRO A 9 -4.97 10.91 -10.36
CA PRO A 9 -4.66 12.08 -11.15
C PRO A 9 -4.31 11.68 -12.59
N PRO A 10 -4.54 12.57 -13.58
CA PRO A 10 -4.17 12.29 -14.96
C PRO A 10 -2.67 12.01 -15.10
N ALA A 11 -2.33 10.96 -15.84
CA ALA A 11 -0.93 10.59 -16.06
C ALA A 11 -0.16 11.73 -16.74
N GLY A 12 1.02 12.06 -16.22
CA GLY A 12 1.88 13.11 -16.77
C GLY A 12 1.45 14.55 -16.47
N ALA A 13 0.33 14.79 -15.78
CA ALA A 13 -0.12 16.14 -15.44
C ALA A 13 0.72 16.85 -14.37
N GLY A 14 1.59 16.12 -13.65
CA GLY A 14 2.34 16.69 -12.52
C GLY A 14 1.38 17.25 -11.46
N ASP A 15 1.50 18.53 -11.15
CA ASP A 15 0.62 19.27 -10.21
C ASP A 15 -0.52 20.02 -10.92
N ALA A 16 -0.63 19.87 -12.24
CA ALA A 16 -1.60 20.58 -13.08
C ALA A 16 -2.89 19.76 -13.22
N TRP A 17 -3.61 19.59 -12.11
CA TRP A 17 -4.91 18.90 -12.07
C TRP A 17 -5.80 19.46 -10.97
N ARG A 18 -7.11 19.23 -11.07
CA ARG A 18 -8.11 19.54 -10.05
C ARG A 18 -9.17 18.46 -9.98
N LEU A 19 -9.88 18.35 -8.87
CA LEU A 19 -11.12 17.60 -8.76
C LEU A 19 -12.24 18.40 -9.42
N ASP A 20 -12.99 17.76 -10.30
CA ASP A 20 -14.11 18.40 -10.99
C ASP A 20 -15.25 17.41 -11.27
N ILE A 21 -16.40 17.96 -11.61
CA ILE A 21 -17.61 17.23 -11.98
C ILE A 21 -17.49 16.83 -13.45
N VAL A 22 -17.43 15.53 -13.72
CA VAL A 22 -17.38 14.96 -15.08
C VAL A 22 -18.71 14.38 -15.53
N ASP A 23 -19.60 14.04 -14.59
CA ASP A 23 -20.99 13.70 -14.86
C ASP A 23 -21.90 14.12 -13.71
N GLN A 24 -22.68 15.19 -13.91
CA GLN A 24 -23.52 15.78 -12.86
C GLN A 24 -24.74 14.91 -12.54
N GLY A 25 -25.23 14.97 -11.30
CA GLY A 25 -26.42 14.25 -10.82
C GLY A 25 -26.11 12.99 -10.01
N ARG A 26 -24.83 12.59 -9.92
CA ARG A 26 -24.40 11.43 -9.14
C ARG A 26 -23.08 11.71 -8.41
N LEU A 27 -22.97 11.24 -7.16
CA LEU A 27 -21.82 11.54 -6.30
C LEU A 27 -20.50 10.93 -6.79
N ASP A 28 -20.55 9.86 -7.57
CA ASP A 28 -19.41 9.23 -8.23
C ASP A 28 -19.06 9.89 -9.58
N GLY A 29 -19.81 10.91 -10.00
CA GLY A 29 -19.61 11.68 -11.22
C GLY A 29 -18.50 12.72 -11.14
N ILE A 30 -17.54 12.53 -10.25
CA ILE A 30 -16.37 13.41 -10.06
C ILE A 30 -15.08 12.69 -10.46
N SER A 31 -14.11 13.43 -10.97
CA SER A 31 -12.79 12.89 -11.30
C SER A 31 -11.70 13.94 -11.09
N LEU A 32 -10.47 13.48 -10.92
CA LEU A 32 -9.30 14.35 -11.08
C LEU A 32 -9.08 14.58 -12.58
N VAL A 33 -9.11 15.84 -13.01
CA VAL A 33 -9.00 16.28 -14.41
C VAL A 33 -7.81 17.22 -14.58
N PRO A 34 -7.20 17.31 -15.78
CA PRO A 34 -6.09 18.25 -16.02
C PRO A 34 -6.51 19.71 -15.81
N GLU A 35 -5.58 20.51 -15.29
CA GLU A 35 -5.73 21.96 -15.09
C GLU A 35 -4.70 22.71 -15.95
N GLU A 36 -5.14 23.72 -16.69
CA GLU A 36 -4.19 24.64 -17.34
C GLU A 36 -3.77 25.75 -16.38
N ARG A 37 -2.45 25.89 -16.16
CA ARG A 37 -1.92 26.97 -15.34
C ARG A 37 -1.96 28.28 -16.11
N ARG A 38 -2.77 29.24 -15.63
CA ARG A 38 -2.78 30.62 -16.12
C ARG A 38 -1.82 31.54 -15.36
N PRO A 39 -1.35 32.65 -15.95
CA PRO A 39 -0.68 33.72 -15.20
C PRO A 39 -1.59 34.36 -14.13
N LEU A 40 -0.98 34.91 -13.08
CA LEU A 40 -1.71 35.66 -12.05
C LEU A 40 -2.03 37.07 -12.53
N GLY A 41 -3.26 37.52 -12.24
CA GLY A 41 -3.70 38.89 -12.39
C GLY A 41 -3.31 39.77 -11.18
N PRO A 42 -3.61 41.07 -11.22
CA PRO A 42 -3.38 41.97 -10.09
C PRO A 42 -4.16 41.54 -8.85
N GLY A 43 -3.52 41.57 -7.68
CA GLY A 43 -4.13 41.19 -6.40
C GLY A 43 -4.31 39.68 -6.19
N GLU A 44 -3.96 38.84 -7.17
CA GLU A 44 -4.08 37.39 -7.05
C GLU A 44 -2.81 36.75 -6.48
N VAL A 45 -2.98 35.65 -5.74
CA VAL A 45 -1.89 34.77 -5.33
C VAL A 45 -2.17 33.34 -5.75
N ARG A 46 -1.10 32.56 -5.94
CA ARG A 46 -1.18 31.11 -6.12
C ARG A 46 -0.77 30.43 -4.83
N VAL A 47 -1.63 29.53 -4.37
CA VAL A 47 -1.43 28.76 -3.15
C VAL A 47 -1.20 27.29 -3.54
N ALA A 48 -0.11 26.70 -3.08
CA ALA A 48 0.08 25.26 -3.08
C ALA A 48 -0.75 24.66 -1.94
N MET A 49 -1.81 23.96 -2.30
CA MET A 49 -2.81 23.49 -1.37
C MET A 49 -2.28 22.34 -0.52
N ARG A 50 -2.76 22.26 0.72
CA ARG A 50 -2.48 21.17 1.65
C ARG A 50 -3.77 20.54 2.17
N ALA A 51 -4.78 21.36 2.39
CA ALA A 51 -6.11 20.91 2.76
C ALA A 51 -7.17 21.89 2.25
N ALA A 52 -8.38 21.38 2.00
CA ALA A 52 -9.51 22.17 1.53
C ALA A 52 -10.81 21.73 2.21
N GLY A 53 -11.62 22.68 2.64
CA GLY A 53 -12.88 22.41 3.32
C GLY A 53 -13.96 21.99 2.32
N VAL A 54 -14.70 20.92 2.63
CA VAL A 54 -15.84 20.46 1.84
C VAL A 54 -17.12 21.04 2.44
N ASN A 55 -17.95 21.64 1.59
CA ASN A 55 -19.17 22.34 1.97
C ASN A 55 -20.41 21.64 1.40
N PHE A 56 -21.57 21.85 2.02
CA PHE A 56 -22.83 21.27 1.53
C PHE A 56 -23.17 21.76 0.11
N ARG A 57 -22.73 22.98 -0.22
CA ARG A 57 -22.71 23.53 -1.58
C ARG A 57 -22.04 22.61 -2.59
N ASP A 58 -20.89 22.01 -2.27
CA ASP A 58 -20.15 21.13 -3.19
C ASP A 58 -20.97 19.88 -3.50
N VAL A 59 -21.70 19.34 -2.52
CA VAL A 59 -22.62 18.21 -2.72
C VAL A 59 -23.79 18.59 -3.62
N LEU A 60 -24.42 19.76 -3.37
CA LEU A 60 -25.51 20.24 -4.21
C LEU A 60 -25.06 20.49 -5.65
N ASN A 61 -23.84 20.99 -5.86
CA ASN A 61 -23.26 21.18 -7.19
C ASN A 61 -23.10 19.85 -7.93
N VAL A 62 -22.47 18.86 -7.29
CA VAL A 62 -22.29 17.51 -7.85
C VAL A 62 -23.63 16.86 -8.22
N LEU A 63 -24.66 17.05 -7.39
CA LEU A 63 -26.01 16.50 -7.64
C LEU A 63 -26.85 17.33 -8.62
N GLY A 64 -26.37 18.48 -9.11
CA GLY A 64 -27.15 19.36 -9.98
C GLY A 64 -28.36 19.99 -9.27
N MET A 65 -28.29 20.12 -7.95
CA MET A 65 -29.34 20.66 -7.09
C MET A 65 -29.05 22.08 -6.60
N TYR A 66 -27.88 22.64 -6.94
CA TYR A 66 -27.55 24.01 -6.55
C TYR A 66 -28.31 25.02 -7.44
N PRO A 67 -29.01 26.01 -6.87
CA PRO A 67 -29.67 27.04 -7.66
C PRO A 67 -28.66 27.96 -8.36
N GLY A 68 -28.80 28.11 -9.68
CA GLY A 68 -27.91 28.93 -10.49
C GLY A 68 -26.55 28.26 -10.78
N ASP A 69 -25.54 29.07 -11.09
CA ASP A 69 -24.19 28.58 -11.35
C ASP A 69 -23.40 28.44 -10.03
N ALA A 70 -23.11 27.21 -9.65
CA ALA A 70 -22.30 26.89 -8.49
C ALA A 70 -20.78 27.07 -8.74
N GLY A 71 -20.36 27.43 -9.95
CA GLY A 71 -18.94 27.53 -10.30
C GLY A 71 -18.16 26.25 -10.00
N ARG A 72 -16.85 26.42 -9.78
CA ARG A 72 -15.94 25.30 -9.48
C ARG A 72 -16.09 24.83 -8.03
N MET A 73 -15.71 23.58 -7.80
CA MET A 73 -15.74 22.94 -6.48
C MET A 73 -14.59 23.42 -5.58
N GLY A 74 -14.84 23.48 -4.28
CA GLY A 74 -13.84 23.85 -3.28
C GLY A 74 -13.63 25.35 -3.18
N LEU A 75 -14.31 25.96 -2.21
CA LEU A 75 -14.32 27.42 -1.99
C LEU A 75 -13.38 27.90 -0.87
N GLU A 76 -12.73 26.97 -0.16
CA GLU A 76 -11.87 27.30 0.96
C GLU A 76 -10.74 26.29 1.11
N GLY A 77 -9.70 26.70 1.81
CA GLY A 77 -8.63 25.79 2.17
C GLY A 77 -7.46 26.50 2.82
N ALA A 78 -6.39 25.73 2.99
CA ALA A 78 -5.15 26.18 3.56
C ALA A 78 -3.95 25.59 2.80
N GLY A 79 -2.88 26.36 2.73
CA GLY A 79 -1.70 26.00 1.96
C GLY A 79 -0.57 27.00 2.12
N VAL A 80 0.37 26.98 1.16
CA VAL A 80 1.55 27.84 1.14
C VAL A 80 1.55 28.67 -0.13
N ILE A 81 1.81 29.97 -0.03
CA ILE A 81 1.92 30.83 -1.22
C ILE A 81 3.16 30.45 -2.02
N VAL A 82 2.99 30.22 -3.32
CA VAL A 82 4.08 29.87 -4.25
C VAL A 82 4.32 30.92 -5.34
N GLU A 83 3.37 31.83 -5.54
CA GLU A 83 3.49 32.92 -6.50
C GLU A 83 2.56 34.06 -6.11
N THR A 84 3.01 35.30 -6.32
CA THR A 84 2.23 36.53 -6.05
C THR A 84 2.08 37.33 -7.34
N GLY A 85 0.86 37.75 -7.65
CA GLY A 85 0.56 38.66 -8.74
C GLY A 85 0.93 40.11 -8.41
N PRO A 86 0.86 41.03 -9.39
CA PRO A 86 1.14 42.44 -9.17
C PRO A 86 0.22 43.07 -8.12
N GLY A 87 0.76 43.96 -7.28
CA GLY A 87 -0.03 44.71 -6.27
C GLY A 87 -0.41 43.90 -5.02
N VAL A 88 0.18 42.73 -4.80
CA VAL A 88 0.07 41.99 -3.55
C VAL A 88 1.24 42.36 -2.63
N ASP A 89 0.96 43.14 -1.58
CA ASP A 89 1.98 43.62 -0.65
C ASP A 89 1.89 42.95 0.75
N ARG A 90 0.73 42.43 1.13
CA ARG A 90 0.47 41.87 2.47
C ARG A 90 0.96 40.43 2.65
N LEU A 91 1.14 39.70 1.55
CA LEU A 91 1.43 38.27 1.54
C LEU A 91 2.63 37.99 0.65
N ALA A 92 3.49 37.04 1.05
CA ALA A 92 4.71 36.68 0.35
C ALA A 92 4.80 35.18 0.05
N VAL A 93 5.62 34.81 -0.92
CA VAL A 93 5.96 33.41 -1.20
C VAL A 93 6.56 32.76 0.04
N GLY A 94 6.05 31.58 0.39
CA GLY A 94 6.42 30.83 1.60
C GLY A 94 5.46 31.03 2.77
N ASP A 95 4.58 32.04 2.74
CA ASP A 95 3.59 32.25 3.80
C ASP A 95 2.57 31.12 3.84
N ARG A 96 2.29 30.63 5.06
CA ARG A 96 1.20 29.69 5.34
C ARG A 96 -0.09 30.48 5.49
N VAL A 97 -1.09 30.16 4.69
CA VAL A 97 -2.35 30.91 4.62
C VAL A 97 -3.56 29.99 4.67
N MET A 98 -4.69 30.56 5.10
CA MET A 98 -6.02 29.98 4.98
C MET A 98 -7.01 31.04 4.49
N GLY A 99 -8.11 30.63 3.86
CA GLY A 99 -9.14 31.59 3.46
C GLY A 99 -10.08 31.05 2.40
N MET A 100 -10.69 31.96 1.64
CA MET A 100 -11.51 31.60 0.48
C MET A 100 -10.65 31.53 -0.77
N LEU A 101 -10.82 30.46 -1.55
CA LEU A 101 -10.08 30.19 -2.79
C LEU A 101 -11.05 29.73 -3.89
N ASP A 102 -10.63 29.89 -5.15
CA ASP A 102 -11.32 29.28 -6.28
C ASP A 102 -10.65 27.95 -6.65
N ALA A 103 -11.47 26.91 -6.86
CA ALA A 103 -11.02 25.57 -7.23
C ALA A 103 -10.01 24.94 -6.25
N ALA A 104 -10.28 25.03 -4.94
CA ALA A 104 -9.37 24.57 -3.87
C ALA A 104 -9.06 23.06 -3.88
N PHE A 105 -9.86 22.24 -4.58
CA PHE A 105 -9.67 20.80 -4.66
C PHE A 105 -8.63 20.40 -5.72
N GLY A 106 -7.38 20.77 -5.52
CA GLY A 106 -6.25 20.40 -6.38
C GLY A 106 -4.91 20.78 -5.74
N PRO A 107 -3.75 20.47 -6.36
CA PRO A 107 -2.43 20.81 -5.83
C PRO A 107 -2.19 22.31 -5.71
N THR A 108 -2.82 23.10 -6.58
CA THR A 108 -2.72 24.56 -6.54
C THR A 108 -4.07 25.20 -6.75
N ALA A 109 -4.29 26.33 -6.08
CA ALA A 109 -5.46 27.18 -6.28
C ALA A 109 -5.02 28.64 -6.44
N VAL A 110 -5.87 29.45 -7.06
CA VAL A 110 -5.68 30.91 -7.16
C VAL A 110 -6.74 31.59 -6.29
N ALA A 111 -6.34 32.65 -5.61
CA ALA A 111 -7.22 33.42 -4.73
C ALA A 111 -6.89 34.91 -4.79
N ASP A 112 -7.87 35.75 -4.47
CA ASP A 112 -7.65 37.16 -4.15
C ASP A 112 -6.91 37.25 -2.81
N ALA A 113 -5.83 38.02 -2.75
CA ALA A 113 -5.00 38.15 -1.55
C ALA A 113 -5.76 38.71 -0.33
N ARG A 114 -6.87 39.42 -0.56
CA ARG A 114 -7.72 40.00 0.49
C ARG A 114 -8.61 38.97 1.18
N THR A 115 -8.94 37.88 0.50
CA THR A 115 -9.79 36.81 1.05
C THR A 115 -9.01 35.69 1.74
N LEU A 116 -7.71 35.90 1.95
CA LEU A 116 -6.81 35.02 2.68
C LEU A 116 -6.38 35.67 3.98
N ALA A 117 -5.91 34.88 4.93
CA ALA A 117 -5.28 35.35 6.13
C ALA A 117 -4.08 34.45 6.52
N PRO A 118 -3.09 34.97 7.24
CA PRO A 118 -2.00 34.17 7.77
C PRO A 118 -2.56 33.04 8.65
N MET A 119 -2.03 31.85 8.47
CA MET A 119 -2.46 30.71 9.26
C MET A 119 -1.85 30.78 10.68
N PRO A 120 -2.65 30.63 11.75
CA PRO A 120 -2.15 30.66 13.12
C PRO A 120 -1.04 29.64 13.38
N LYS A 121 -0.10 30.01 14.25
CA LYS A 121 0.99 29.11 14.67
C LYS A 121 0.42 27.90 15.42
N GLY A 122 0.98 26.72 15.16
CA GLY A 122 0.56 25.47 15.79
C GLY A 122 -0.66 24.79 15.16
N TRP A 123 -1.37 25.43 14.23
CA TRP A 123 -2.46 24.79 13.51
C TRP A 123 -1.95 23.82 12.45
N THR A 124 -2.68 22.71 12.31
CA THR A 124 -2.56 21.84 11.12
C THR A 124 -3.29 22.48 9.94
N TYR A 125 -2.95 22.07 8.71
CA TYR A 125 -3.64 22.59 7.53
C TYR A 125 -5.11 22.16 7.48
N GLU A 126 -5.46 21.00 8.03
CA GLU A 126 -6.82 20.50 8.11
C GLU A 126 -7.68 21.36 9.04
N GLN A 127 -7.13 21.74 10.20
CA GLN A 127 -7.78 22.68 11.11
C GLN A 127 -7.99 24.03 10.43
N ALA A 128 -6.95 24.56 9.80
CA ALA A 128 -7.03 25.85 9.11
C ALA A 128 -8.02 25.83 7.93
N ALA A 129 -8.04 24.77 7.13
CA ALA A 129 -8.99 24.60 6.03
C ALA A 129 -10.45 24.41 6.49
N SER A 130 -10.68 24.13 7.77
CA SER A 130 -12.01 23.93 8.32
C SER A 130 -12.73 25.22 8.76
N VAL A 131 -11.98 26.33 8.85
CA VAL A 131 -12.41 27.58 9.48
C VAL A 131 -13.05 28.60 8.55
N PRO A 132 -12.47 28.96 7.38
CA PRO A 132 -12.84 30.15 6.64
C PRO A 132 -14.35 30.30 6.40
N ILE A 133 -14.98 29.43 5.64
CA ILE A 133 -16.39 29.57 5.27
C ILE A 133 -17.28 29.46 6.50
N VAL A 134 -17.03 28.50 7.39
CA VAL A 134 -17.97 28.26 8.49
C VAL A 134 -18.01 29.42 9.48
N PHE A 135 -16.85 29.99 9.80
CA PHE A 135 -16.76 31.13 10.72
C PHE A 135 -17.11 32.45 10.03
N LEU A 136 -16.73 32.64 8.76
CA LEU A 136 -17.14 33.82 8.00
C LEU A 136 -18.66 33.88 7.81
N THR A 137 -19.29 32.75 7.45
CA THR A 137 -20.75 32.67 7.33
C THR A 137 -21.43 32.97 8.67
N ALA A 138 -20.93 32.41 9.77
CA ALA A 138 -21.50 32.66 11.09
C ALA A 138 -21.30 34.13 11.55
N TYR A 139 -20.11 34.69 11.33
CA TYR A 139 -19.80 36.08 11.67
C TYR A 139 -20.68 37.04 10.85
N TYR A 140 -20.70 36.87 9.53
CA TYR A 140 -21.51 37.71 8.65
C TYR A 140 -23.00 37.63 9.01
N ALA A 141 -23.51 36.42 9.27
CA ALA A 141 -24.91 36.24 9.63
C ALA A 141 -25.28 36.89 10.98
N LEU A 142 -24.50 36.63 12.03
CA LEU A 142 -24.84 37.06 13.38
C LEU A 142 -24.44 38.51 13.66
N VAL A 143 -23.29 38.97 13.15
CA VAL A 143 -22.76 40.31 13.41
C VAL A 143 -23.27 41.30 12.38
N ASP A 144 -23.04 41.06 11.09
CA ASP A 144 -23.32 42.06 10.05
C ASP A 144 -24.80 42.13 9.68
N LEU A 145 -25.46 40.97 9.53
CA LEU A 145 -26.85 40.90 9.07
C LEU A 145 -27.87 40.95 10.21
N ALA A 146 -27.70 40.14 11.25
CA ALA A 146 -28.61 40.14 12.40
C ALA A 146 -28.30 41.25 13.41
N GLY A 147 -27.05 41.71 13.48
CA GLY A 147 -26.63 42.66 14.52
C GLY A 147 -26.92 42.13 15.93
N LEU A 148 -26.62 40.86 16.19
CA LEU A 148 -26.89 40.18 17.45
C LEU A 148 -26.21 40.92 18.62
N GLN A 149 -26.98 41.25 19.65
CA GLN A 149 -26.49 41.97 20.84
C GLN A 149 -26.40 41.08 22.07
N GLU A 150 -25.63 41.53 23.06
CA GLU A 150 -25.56 40.88 24.38
C GLU A 150 -26.96 40.79 25.02
N GLY A 151 -27.30 39.61 25.54
CA GLY A 151 -28.59 39.33 26.18
C GLY A 151 -29.73 38.98 25.23
N GLU A 152 -29.54 39.08 23.91
CA GLU A 152 -30.53 38.56 22.93
C GLU A 152 -30.50 37.04 22.85
N SER A 153 -31.62 36.42 22.49
CA SER A 153 -31.68 34.97 22.24
C SER A 153 -31.63 34.63 20.75
N VAL A 154 -30.88 33.57 20.41
CA VAL A 154 -30.70 33.11 19.03
C VAL A 154 -30.99 31.62 18.90
N LEU A 155 -31.79 31.25 17.90
CA LEU A 155 -31.98 29.87 17.46
C LEU A 155 -31.01 29.54 16.32
N ILE A 156 -30.18 28.52 16.52
CA ILE A 156 -29.20 28.04 15.55
C ILE A 156 -29.59 26.63 15.09
N HIS A 157 -29.98 26.50 13.83
CA HIS A 157 -30.27 25.20 13.24
C HIS A 157 -29.00 24.44 12.83
N ALA A 158 -29.12 23.10 12.83
CA ALA A 158 -28.02 22.19 12.52
C ALA A 158 -26.72 22.47 13.31
N ALA A 159 -26.86 22.76 14.61
CA ALA A 159 -25.79 23.24 15.49
C ALA A 159 -24.57 22.31 15.62
N ALA A 160 -24.71 21.03 15.26
CA ALA A 160 -23.59 20.08 15.24
C ALA A 160 -22.81 20.05 13.90
N GLY A 161 -23.24 20.79 12.88
CA GLY A 161 -22.52 20.98 11.62
C GLY A 161 -21.56 22.16 11.69
N GLY A 162 -20.72 22.34 10.66
CA GLY A 162 -19.64 23.34 10.68
C GLY A 162 -20.09 24.78 11.00
N VAL A 163 -21.03 25.33 10.22
CA VAL A 163 -21.56 26.70 10.46
C VAL A 163 -22.26 26.79 11.80
N GLY A 164 -23.07 25.77 12.16
CA GLY A 164 -23.78 25.73 13.44
C GLY A 164 -22.84 25.79 14.64
N MET A 165 -21.76 25.00 14.63
CA MET A 165 -20.77 25.01 15.70
C MET A 165 -20.02 26.35 15.80
N ALA A 166 -19.70 26.97 14.67
CA ALA A 166 -19.09 28.30 14.63
C ALA A 166 -20.04 29.38 15.17
N ALA A 167 -21.31 29.34 14.76
CA ALA A 167 -22.36 30.26 15.20
C ALA A 167 -22.65 30.15 16.69
N VAL A 168 -22.69 28.94 17.26
CA VAL A 168 -22.85 28.75 18.72
C VAL A 168 -21.69 29.40 19.48
N GLN A 169 -20.45 29.22 19.04
CA GLN A 169 -19.29 29.84 19.69
C GLN A 169 -19.34 31.37 19.60
N LEU A 170 -19.64 31.93 18.42
CA LEU A 170 -19.76 33.37 18.22
C LEU A 170 -20.92 33.98 19.03
N ALA A 171 -22.11 33.37 19.00
CA ALA A 171 -23.25 33.84 19.77
C ALA A 171 -22.96 33.89 21.28
N ARG A 172 -22.29 32.86 21.80
CA ARG A 172 -21.86 32.83 23.21
C ARG A 172 -20.82 33.89 23.53
N HIS A 173 -19.87 34.12 22.63
CA HIS A 173 -18.89 35.19 22.79
C HIS A 173 -19.56 36.58 22.82
N LEU A 174 -20.58 36.78 22.00
CA LEU A 174 -21.40 38.00 21.97
C LEU A 174 -22.36 38.13 23.17
N GLY A 175 -22.40 37.15 24.07
CA GLY A 175 -23.27 37.16 25.25
C GLY A 175 -24.74 36.84 24.97
N ALA A 176 -25.04 36.19 23.85
CA ALA A 176 -26.39 35.77 23.49
C ALA A 176 -26.80 34.45 24.15
N GLU A 177 -28.09 34.29 24.40
CA GLU A 177 -28.71 33.04 24.87
C GLU A 177 -28.96 32.11 23.69
N VAL A 178 -28.33 30.95 23.67
CA VAL A 178 -28.34 30.05 22.50
C VAL A 178 -29.37 28.95 22.66
N TYR A 179 -30.27 28.86 21.68
CA TYR A 179 -31.14 27.73 21.39
C TYR A 179 -30.61 27.01 20.16
N ALA A 180 -30.63 25.68 20.17
CA ALA A 180 -30.00 24.89 19.11
C ALA A 180 -30.86 23.72 18.67
N THR A 181 -30.84 23.41 17.37
CA THR A 181 -31.33 22.11 16.88
C THR A 181 -30.22 21.27 16.29
N ALA A 182 -30.27 19.97 16.55
CA ALA A 182 -29.43 18.97 15.91
C ALA A 182 -30.12 17.60 15.91
N SER A 183 -29.67 16.66 15.08
CA SER A 183 -30.10 15.26 15.21
C SER A 183 -29.71 14.72 16.59
N GLU A 184 -30.58 13.96 17.24
CA GLU A 184 -30.43 13.50 18.62
C GLU A 184 -29.07 12.86 18.93
N GLY A 185 -28.58 11.99 18.04
CA GLY A 185 -27.26 11.36 18.20
C GLY A 185 -26.07 12.33 18.26
N LYS A 186 -26.27 13.61 17.92
CA LYS A 186 -25.25 14.67 17.94
C LYS A 186 -25.44 15.69 19.07
N TRP A 187 -26.47 15.56 19.90
CA TRP A 187 -26.68 16.45 21.04
C TRP A 187 -25.48 16.54 22.00
N PRO A 188 -24.72 15.46 22.27
CA PRO A 188 -23.52 15.58 23.11
C PRO A 188 -22.53 16.63 22.58
N ALA A 189 -22.30 16.67 21.27
CA ALA A 189 -21.39 17.64 20.65
C ALA A 189 -21.89 19.09 20.77
N VAL A 190 -23.20 19.31 20.73
CA VAL A 190 -23.79 20.66 20.93
C VAL A 190 -23.67 21.09 22.40
N ARG A 191 -23.87 20.17 23.34
CA ARG A 191 -23.72 20.43 24.78
C ARG A 191 -22.28 20.74 25.17
N GLU A 192 -21.30 20.09 24.53
CA GLU A 192 -19.88 20.40 24.71
C GLU A 192 -19.51 21.83 24.30
N LEU A 193 -20.30 22.46 23.41
CA LEU A 193 -20.17 23.89 23.08
C LEU A 193 -20.77 24.82 24.14
N GLY A 194 -21.36 24.27 25.19
CA GLY A 194 -21.94 25.00 26.33
C GLY A 194 -23.41 25.36 26.18
N VAL A 195 -24.15 24.72 25.26
CA VAL A 195 -25.61 24.88 25.17
C VAL A 195 -26.30 23.98 26.19
N ASP A 196 -27.18 24.55 27.00
CA ASP A 196 -27.91 23.84 28.05
C ASP A 196 -28.85 22.76 27.46
N ALA A 197 -29.06 21.67 28.19
CA ALA A 197 -29.76 20.50 27.66
C ALA A 197 -31.24 20.75 27.35
N ASP A 198 -31.87 21.70 28.04
CA ASP A 198 -33.23 22.19 27.80
C ASP A 198 -33.32 23.12 26.59
N ARG A 199 -32.21 23.74 26.16
CA ARG A 199 -32.13 24.57 24.95
C ARG A 199 -31.67 23.81 23.70
N VAL A 200 -31.69 22.48 23.73
CA VAL A 200 -31.38 21.62 22.57
C VAL A 200 -32.62 20.83 22.16
N ALA A 201 -32.96 20.87 20.86
CA ALA A 201 -34.08 20.12 20.29
C ALA A 201 -33.69 19.36 19.01
N SER A 202 -34.58 18.48 18.55
CA SER A 202 -34.37 17.71 17.32
C SER A 202 -34.43 18.62 16.08
N SER A 203 -33.49 18.47 15.17
CA SER A 203 -33.53 19.11 13.84
C SER A 203 -34.25 18.26 12.78
N ARG A 204 -34.92 17.17 13.20
CA ARG A 204 -35.61 16.22 12.30
C ARG A 204 -37.13 16.28 12.44
N THR A 205 -37.63 17.00 13.44
CA THR A 205 -39.05 17.22 13.70
C THR A 205 -39.28 18.72 13.92
N THR A 206 -40.52 19.20 13.76
CA THR A 206 -40.92 20.58 14.08
C THR A 206 -41.23 20.78 15.57
N GLU A 207 -41.00 19.78 16.42
CA GLU A 207 -41.30 19.82 17.85
C GLU A 207 -40.46 20.87 18.61
N PHE A 208 -39.33 21.32 18.05
CA PHE A 208 -38.57 22.44 18.60
C PHE A 208 -39.43 23.71 18.70
N GLU A 209 -40.43 23.89 17.83
CA GLU A 209 -41.38 25.00 17.93
C GLU A 209 -42.13 24.95 19.26
N HIS A 210 -42.66 23.80 19.64
CA HIS A 210 -43.38 23.67 20.91
C HIS A 210 -42.43 23.79 22.10
N HIS A 211 -41.26 23.15 21.98
CA HIS A 211 -40.25 23.09 23.03
C HIS A 211 -39.69 24.47 23.40
N PHE A 212 -39.52 25.36 22.42
CA PHE A 212 -38.99 26.72 22.64
C PHE A 212 -40.07 27.82 22.66
N ARG A 213 -41.35 27.47 22.50
CA ARG A 213 -42.45 28.45 22.34
C ARG A 213 -42.58 29.43 23.51
N ALA A 214 -42.35 28.96 24.74
CA ALA A 214 -42.54 29.77 25.94
C ALA A 214 -41.56 30.94 25.99
N ASP A 215 -40.35 30.74 25.47
CA ASP A 215 -39.28 31.73 25.53
C ASP A 215 -39.29 32.65 24.29
N GLY A 216 -39.50 32.05 23.11
CA GLY A 216 -39.29 32.72 21.83
C GLY A 216 -37.83 33.16 21.61
N VAL A 217 -37.50 33.58 20.40
CA VAL A 217 -36.14 34.02 20.05
C VAL A 217 -36.11 35.37 19.33
N ASP A 218 -35.01 36.12 19.50
CA ASP A 218 -34.82 37.43 18.84
C ASP A 218 -34.20 37.28 17.44
N VAL A 219 -33.37 36.23 17.26
CA VAL A 219 -32.70 35.90 15.99
C VAL A 219 -32.86 34.42 15.66
N VAL A 220 -33.03 34.11 14.38
CA VAL A 220 -32.93 32.74 13.84
C VAL A 220 -31.84 32.72 12.78
N LEU A 221 -30.88 31.81 12.92
CA LEU A 221 -29.96 31.41 11.86
C LEU A 221 -30.43 30.06 11.30
N ASP A 222 -31.08 30.10 10.15
CA ASP A 222 -31.71 28.93 9.53
C ASP A 222 -30.87 28.32 8.41
N SER A 223 -30.98 26.99 8.30
CA SER A 223 -30.44 26.16 7.23
C SER A 223 -31.39 25.00 6.86
N LEU A 224 -32.61 24.99 7.35
CA LEU A 224 -33.63 23.98 7.09
C LEU A 224 -34.51 24.42 5.91
N ALA A 225 -35.60 23.69 5.63
CA ALA A 225 -36.49 23.98 4.50
C ALA A 225 -37.92 23.53 4.80
N GLY A 226 -38.90 24.09 4.08
CA GLY A 226 -40.30 23.74 4.18
C GLY A 226 -40.92 24.13 5.52
N GLU A 227 -41.69 23.20 6.11
CA GLU A 227 -42.41 23.43 7.38
C GLU A 227 -41.49 23.82 8.56
N PHE A 228 -40.20 23.49 8.47
CA PHE A 228 -39.19 23.87 9.45
C PHE A 228 -38.92 25.37 9.44
N VAL A 229 -38.93 26.02 8.27
CA VAL A 229 -38.79 27.48 8.13
C VAL A 229 -40.00 28.15 8.78
N ASP A 230 -41.20 27.64 8.49
CA ASP A 230 -42.46 28.20 9.00
C ASP A 230 -42.54 28.08 10.54
N ALA A 231 -42.10 26.94 11.09
CA ALA A 231 -42.00 26.72 12.54
C ALA A 231 -41.02 27.69 13.20
N SER A 232 -39.91 27.97 12.53
CA SER A 232 -38.87 28.86 13.04
C SER A 232 -39.29 30.33 12.99
N LEU A 233 -40.02 30.74 11.95
CA LEU A 233 -40.64 32.07 11.87
C LEU A 233 -41.64 32.32 13.00
N ARG A 234 -42.39 31.29 13.43
CA ARG A 234 -43.34 31.39 14.55
C ARG A 234 -42.68 31.49 15.92
N LEU A 235 -41.40 31.16 16.04
CA LEU A 235 -40.63 31.32 17.28
C LEU A 235 -40.05 32.72 17.45
N LEU A 236 -39.96 33.52 16.37
CA LEU A 236 -39.42 34.87 16.46
C LEU A 236 -40.35 35.79 17.25
N ARG A 237 -39.75 36.54 18.17
CA ARG A 237 -40.42 37.64 18.86
C ARG A 237 -40.71 38.79 17.89
N PRO A 238 -41.68 39.67 18.18
CA PRO A 238 -41.96 40.84 17.35
C PRO A 238 -40.70 41.69 17.11
N GLY A 239 -40.42 42.03 15.84
CA GLY A 239 -39.18 42.72 15.46
C GLY A 239 -37.94 41.83 15.37
N GLY A 240 -38.10 40.52 15.52
CA GLY A 240 -37.02 39.55 15.37
C GLY A 240 -36.44 39.48 13.96
N ARG A 241 -35.28 38.82 13.84
CA ARG A 241 -34.51 38.74 12.59
C ARG A 241 -34.31 37.30 12.17
N PHE A 242 -34.75 36.98 10.96
CA PHE A 242 -34.55 35.68 10.33
C PHE A 242 -33.44 35.79 9.28
N VAL A 243 -32.34 35.08 9.49
CA VAL A 243 -31.20 35.04 8.58
C VAL A 243 -31.12 33.64 7.95
N GLU A 244 -31.40 33.57 6.66
CA GLU A 244 -31.54 32.33 5.89
C GLU A 244 -30.25 32.03 5.11
N MET A 245 -29.62 30.88 5.39
CA MET A 245 -28.50 30.37 4.58
C MET A 245 -28.94 29.33 3.55
N GLY A 246 -30.16 28.79 3.66
CA GLY A 246 -30.75 27.86 2.71
C GLY A 246 -30.92 28.48 1.33
N LYS A 247 -30.76 27.65 0.28
CA LYS A 247 -30.84 28.10 -1.12
C LYS A 247 -32.10 27.63 -1.86
N THR A 248 -32.78 26.60 -1.36
CA THR A 248 -33.86 25.92 -2.10
C THR A 248 -35.27 26.39 -1.76
N ASP A 249 -35.48 27.00 -0.59
CA ASP A 249 -36.82 27.41 -0.09
C ASP A 249 -36.82 28.87 0.42
N ILE A 250 -36.21 29.76 -0.36
CA ILE A 250 -36.11 31.18 -0.01
C ILE A 250 -37.50 31.84 -0.05
N ARG A 251 -37.85 32.56 1.01
CA ARG A 251 -39.11 33.31 1.14
C ARG A 251 -38.98 34.75 0.67
N GLU A 252 -40.09 35.36 0.29
CA GLU A 252 -40.11 36.78 -0.04
C GLU A 252 -40.15 37.63 1.24
N ALA A 253 -39.15 38.51 1.43
CA ALA A 253 -39.01 39.29 2.65
C ALA A 253 -40.23 40.17 2.97
N GLY A 254 -40.89 40.75 1.95
CA GLY A 254 -42.07 41.59 2.14
C GLY A 254 -43.27 40.81 2.67
N VAL A 255 -43.46 39.56 2.20
CA VAL A 255 -44.52 38.67 2.67
C VAL A 255 -44.26 38.24 4.11
N VAL A 256 -43.03 37.80 4.42
CA VAL A 256 -42.66 37.40 5.79
C VAL A 256 -42.86 38.56 6.77
N ALA A 257 -42.45 39.77 6.40
CA ALA A 257 -42.64 40.96 7.23
C ALA A 257 -44.13 41.27 7.47
N ALA A 258 -44.98 41.11 6.45
CA ALA A 258 -46.43 41.36 6.57
C ALA A 258 -47.15 40.31 7.44
N GLU A 259 -46.76 39.04 7.34
CA GLU A 259 -47.43 37.93 8.03
C GLU A 259 -46.92 37.74 9.47
N HIS A 260 -45.63 37.92 9.70
CA HIS A 260 -44.98 37.62 10.98
C HIS A 260 -44.49 38.86 11.74
N GLY A 261 -44.40 40.03 11.10
CA GLY A 261 -43.87 41.25 11.74
C GLY A 261 -42.37 41.17 12.07
N VAL A 262 -41.61 40.39 11.30
CA VAL A 262 -40.17 40.14 11.48
C VAL A 262 -39.40 40.45 10.20
N SER A 263 -38.10 40.72 10.31
CA SER A 263 -37.25 40.90 9.12
C SER A 263 -36.75 39.54 8.62
N TYR A 264 -36.73 39.34 7.31
CA TYR A 264 -36.20 38.14 6.66
C TYR A 264 -35.09 38.52 5.68
N ARG A 265 -33.93 37.86 5.78
CA ARG A 265 -32.79 38.05 4.88
C ARG A 265 -32.18 36.70 4.50
N ALA A 266 -32.39 36.28 3.26
CA ALA A 266 -31.54 35.27 2.63
C ALA A 266 -30.22 35.90 2.18
N PHE A 267 -29.12 35.15 2.28
CA PHE A 267 -27.79 35.66 1.95
C PHE A 267 -26.87 34.61 1.29
N ASP A 268 -25.85 35.10 0.63
CA ASP A 268 -24.61 34.39 0.31
C ASP A 268 -23.42 35.12 0.93
N LEU A 269 -22.42 34.39 1.41
CA LEU A 269 -21.22 34.99 1.99
C LEU A 269 -20.48 35.86 0.96
N VAL A 270 -20.51 35.48 -0.32
CA VAL A 270 -19.83 36.25 -1.37
C VAL A 270 -20.40 37.67 -1.54
N GLU A 271 -21.62 37.95 -1.06
CA GLU A 271 -22.22 39.30 -1.07
C GLU A 271 -21.45 40.30 -0.21
N ALA A 272 -20.71 39.84 0.81
CA ALA A 272 -19.90 40.71 1.67
C ALA A 272 -18.77 41.42 0.90
N GLY A 273 -18.28 40.80 -0.18
CA GLY A 273 -17.16 41.30 -0.97
C GLY A 273 -15.79 41.05 -0.32
N PRO A 274 -14.71 41.08 -1.12
CA PRO A 274 -13.39 40.63 -0.71
C PRO A 274 -12.77 41.46 0.42
N ASP A 275 -13.00 42.77 0.44
CA ASP A 275 -12.48 43.66 1.47
C ASP A 275 -13.11 43.32 2.84
N ARG A 276 -14.43 43.17 2.90
CA ARG A 276 -15.13 42.79 4.14
C ARG A 276 -14.80 41.38 4.59
N ILE A 277 -14.61 40.44 3.66
CA ILE A 277 -14.13 39.08 3.98
C ILE A 277 -12.77 39.14 4.68
N GLY A 278 -11.84 39.97 4.20
CA GLY A 278 -10.55 40.18 4.85
C GLY A 278 -10.69 40.72 6.28
N GLU A 279 -11.51 41.76 6.47
CA GLU A 279 -11.79 42.34 7.79
C GLU A 279 -12.40 41.33 8.76
N MET A 280 -13.35 40.51 8.30
CA MET A 280 -13.96 39.46 9.11
C MET A 280 -12.95 38.35 9.46
N LEU A 281 -12.06 37.97 8.54
CA LEU A 281 -11.00 37.00 8.82
C LEU A 281 -10.06 37.52 9.91
N ASP A 282 -9.65 38.78 9.83
CA ASP A 282 -8.76 39.40 10.82
C ASP A 282 -9.44 39.44 12.21
N ALA A 283 -10.71 39.85 12.29
CA ALA A 283 -11.48 39.84 13.53
C ALA A 283 -11.64 38.41 14.11
N LEU A 284 -11.92 37.42 13.26
CA LEU A 284 -12.02 36.01 13.68
C LEU A 284 -10.69 35.50 14.23
N LEU A 285 -9.56 35.84 13.59
CA LEU A 285 -8.23 35.47 14.05
C LEU A 285 -7.94 36.02 15.44
N GLU A 286 -8.27 37.28 15.71
CA GLU A 286 -8.14 37.87 17.05
C GLU A 286 -8.93 37.07 18.10
N LEU A 287 -10.15 36.63 17.78
CA LEU A 287 -10.97 35.82 18.67
C LEU A 287 -10.41 34.41 18.91
N PHE A 288 -9.78 33.80 17.89
CA PHE A 288 -9.05 32.54 18.07
C PHE A 288 -7.81 32.72 18.95
N GLU A 289 -7.05 33.80 18.76
CA GLU A 289 -5.86 34.11 19.56
C GLU A 289 -6.20 34.36 21.04
N GLN A 290 -7.32 35.02 21.31
CA GLN A 290 -7.84 35.23 22.65
C GLN A 290 -8.44 33.96 23.29
N GLY A 291 -8.58 32.88 22.51
CA GLY A 291 -9.20 31.62 22.95
C GLY A 291 -10.72 31.68 23.12
N ALA A 292 -11.36 32.75 22.61
CA ALA A 292 -12.82 32.88 22.59
C ALA A 292 -13.46 31.93 21.57
N LEU A 293 -12.75 31.64 20.47
CA LEU A 293 -13.11 30.64 19.48
C LEU A 293 -12.10 29.50 19.47
N ARG A 294 -12.54 28.30 19.07
CA ARG A 294 -11.70 27.11 18.90
C ARG A 294 -12.00 26.41 17.58
N PRO A 295 -11.00 25.83 16.92
CA PRO A 295 -11.23 25.02 15.73
C PRO A 295 -12.26 23.91 16.00
N ILE A 296 -13.18 23.72 15.06
CA ILE A 296 -14.22 22.68 15.16
C ILE A 296 -13.65 21.30 14.82
N PRO A 297 -14.31 20.20 15.23
CA PRO A 297 -13.88 18.85 14.87
C PRO A 297 -13.75 18.68 13.35
N VAL A 298 -12.67 18.01 12.92
CA VAL A 298 -12.38 17.76 11.50
C VAL A 298 -12.40 16.27 11.21
N THR A 299 -13.10 15.87 10.15
CA THR A 299 -12.98 14.57 9.52
C THR A 299 -12.26 14.73 8.19
N ALA A 300 -11.02 14.28 8.10
CA ALA A 300 -10.17 14.43 6.93
C ALA A 300 -10.22 13.18 6.03
N PHE A 301 -10.23 13.40 4.72
CA PHE A 301 -10.09 12.37 3.68
C PHE A 301 -8.99 12.77 2.72
N ASP A 302 -8.26 11.81 2.16
CA ASP A 302 -7.41 12.09 1.01
C ASP A 302 -8.26 12.56 -0.18
N ILE A 303 -7.78 13.50 -0.98
CA ILE A 303 -8.49 13.98 -2.17
C ILE A 303 -8.81 12.85 -3.17
N ALA A 304 -7.98 11.81 -3.23
CA ALA A 304 -8.27 10.61 -4.00
C ALA A 304 -9.54 9.87 -3.53
N ARG A 305 -9.96 10.10 -2.28
CA ARG A 305 -11.15 9.53 -1.62
C ARG A 305 -12.31 10.53 -1.54
N ALA A 306 -12.30 11.61 -2.32
CA ALA A 306 -13.36 12.61 -2.35
C ALA A 306 -14.80 12.05 -2.49
N PRO A 307 -15.07 10.97 -3.26
CA PRO A 307 -16.41 10.36 -3.30
C PRO A 307 -16.90 9.82 -1.93
N GLU A 308 -16.00 9.39 -1.06
CA GLU A 308 -16.35 8.98 0.32
C GLU A 308 -16.69 10.20 1.19
N ALA A 309 -15.89 11.26 1.09
CA ALA A 309 -16.13 12.52 1.81
C ALA A 309 -17.49 13.14 1.45
N LEU A 310 -17.83 13.20 0.16
CA LEU A 310 -19.11 13.70 -0.31
C LEU A 310 -20.29 12.84 0.16
N ARG A 311 -20.15 11.50 0.16
CA ARG A 311 -21.18 10.59 0.70
C ARG A 311 -21.41 10.80 2.20
N LEU A 312 -20.34 10.98 2.98
CA LEU A 312 -20.46 11.27 4.42
C LEU A 312 -21.20 12.60 4.66
N LEU A 313 -20.88 13.62 3.86
CA LEU A 313 -21.51 14.93 3.95
C LEU A 313 -23.00 14.87 3.56
N GLN A 314 -23.34 14.21 2.43
CA GLN A 314 -24.71 14.00 1.96
C GLN A 314 -25.59 13.28 2.99
N GLN A 315 -25.06 12.25 3.66
CA GLN A 315 -25.78 11.50 4.69
C GLN A 315 -25.97 12.31 5.99
N ALA A 316 -25.38 13.49 6.10
CA ALA A 316 -25.38 14.34 7.28
C ALA A 316 -24.98 13.59 8.56
N LYS A 317 -24.03 12.65 8.47
CA LYS A 317 -23.55 11.83 9.61
C LYS A 317 -22.37 12.43 10.35
N HIS A 318 -21.63 13.35 9.72
CA HIS A 318 -20.48 14.03 10.30
C HIS A 318 -20.87 15.00 11.42
N VAL A 319 -19.91 15.29 12.31
CA VAL A 319 -19.94 16.39 13.28
C VAL A 319 -18.79 17.32 12.92
N GLY A 320 -19.02 18.64 12.98
CA GLY A 320 -18.01 19.63 12.58
C GLY A 320 -17.84 19.70 11.07
N LYS A 321 -16.60 19.58 10.58
CA LYS A 321 -16.23 19.82 9.18
C LYS A 321 -15.60 18.61 8.50
N VAL A 322 -15.92 18.41 7.22
CA VAL A 322 -15.22 17.47 6.35
C VAL A 322 -14.16 18.22 5.55
N VAL A 323 -12.95 17.68 5.47
CA VAL A 323 -11.80 18.30 4.78
C VAL A 323 -11.17 17.28 3.84
N LEU A 324 -10.72 17.73 2.66
CA LEU A 324 -9.87 16.97 1.76
C LEU A 324 -8.41 17.37 1.98
N THR A 325 -7.52 16.42 2.23
CA THR A 325 -6.08 16.62 2.24
C THR A 325 -5.53 16.42 0.83
N VAL A 326 -4.64 17.31 0.41
CA VAL A 326 -3.97 17.24 -0.89
C VAL A 326 -2.54 16.75 -0.66
N PRO A 327 -2.16 15.56 -1.17
CA PRO A 327 -0.81 15.05 -1.02
C PRO A 327 0.24 16.02 -1.59
N ALA A 328 1.21 16.38 -0.76
CA ALA A 328 2.31 17.26 -1.12
C ALA A 328 3.63 16.69 -0.57
N PRO A 329 4.07 15.53 -1.11
CA PRO A 329 5.34 14.96 -0.69
C PRO A 329 6.47 15.96 -0.96
N TRP A 330 7.52 15.90 -0.14
CA TRP A 330 8.75 16.70 -0.29
C TRP A 330 8.60 18.21 -0.06
N SER A 331 7.46 18.66 0.46
CA SER A 331 7.13 20.09 0.47
C SER A 331 7.61 20.85 1.71
N ARG A 332 7.75 20.13 2.83
CA ARG A 332 8.22 20.68 4.10
C ARG A 332 9.73 20.89 4.06
N PRO A 333 10.22 22.07 4.48
CA PRO A 333 11.64 22.29 4.66
C PRO A 333 12.26 21.30 5.64
N GLY A 334 13.47 20.83 5.36
CA GLY A 334 14.20 19.88 6.20
C GLY A 334 14.85 18.78 5.40
N THR A 335 15.54 17.88 6.11
CA THR A 335 16.37 16.83 5.52
C THR A 335 15.54 15.62 5.10
N VAL A 336 15.74 15.15 3.87
CA VAL A 336 15.21 13.85 3.42
C VAL A 336 16.24 12.76 3.67
N LEU A 337 15.86 11.80 4.52
CA LEU A 337 16.66 10.62 4.83
C LEU A 337 16.45 9.54 3.78
N ILE A 338 17.53 9.06 3.15
CA ILE A 338 17.49 7.92 2.23
C ILE A 338 18.40 6.81 2.76
N THR A 339 17.81 5.72 3.23
CA THR A 339 18.58 4.53 3.62
C THR A 339 18.85 3.65 2.40
N GLY A 340 20.05 3.08 2.32
CA GLY A 340 20.56 2.52 1.07
C GLY A 340 20.86 3.61 0.03
N GLY A 341 21.06 4.86 0.47
CA GLY A 341 21.12 6.05 -0.41
C GLY A 341 22.29 6.05 -1.41
N THR A 342 23.35 5.28 -1.15
CA THR A 342 24.47 5.10 -2.07
C THR A 342 24.30 3.88 -3.00
N GLY A 343 23.21 3.12 -2.87
CA GLY A 343 22.88 2.01 -3.77
C GLY A 343 22.24 2.50 -5.07
N GLY A 344 22.14 1.64 -6.09
CA GLY A 344 21.63 2.01 -7.41
C GLY A 344 20.28 2.74 -7.38
N LEU A 345 19.29 2.19 -6.67
CA LEU A 345 17.96 2.80 -6.54
C LEU A 345 17.97 4.09 -5.69
N GLY A 346 18.70 4.08 -4.57
CA GLY A 346 18.83 5.23 -3.69
C GLY A 346 19.48 6.44 -4.38
N ALA A 347 20.50 6.19 -5.20
CA ALA A 347 21.18 7.22 -5.98
C ALA A 347 20.28 7.84 -7.07
N LEU A 348 19.50 7.02 -7.78
CA LEU A 348 18.51 7.49 -8.75
C LEU A 348 17.43 8.34 -8.08
N LEU A 349 16.92 7.88 -6.94
CA LEU A 349 15.96 8.63 -6.14
C LEU A 349 16.54 9.97 -5.68
N ALA A 350 17.75 9.99 -5.11
CA ALA A 350 18.38 11.21 -4.62
C ALA A 350 18.49 12.28 -5.72
N ARG A 351 18.91 11.90 -6.93
CA ARG A 351 18.95 12.79 -8.11
C ARG A 351 17.56 13.31 -8.46
N HIS A 352 16.57 12.41 -8.55
CA HIS A 352 15.18 12.78 -8.86
C HIS A 352 14.60 13.78 -7.85
N LEU A 353 14.86 13.60 -6.56
CA LEU A 353 14.39 14.51 -5.52
C LEU A 353 15.03 15.90 -5.64
N VAL A 354 16.32 15.99 -5.94
CA VAL A 354 17.02 17.27 -6.10
C VAL A 354 16.65 17.99 -7.39
N GLU A 355 16.59 17.25 -8.51
CA GLU A 355 16.38 17.80 -9.85
C GLU A 355 14.90 18.12 -10.12
N ARG A 356 13.99 17.24 -9.72
CA ARG A 356 12.56 17.37 -10.05
C ARG A 356 11.72 17.98 -8.93
N HIS A 357 12.04 17.63 -7.68
CA HIS A 357 11.26 18.09 -6.51
C HIS A 357 11.94 19.22 -5.72
N GLY A 358 13.15 19.63 -6.14
CA GLY A 358 13.86 20.75 -5.54
C GLY A 358 14.33 20.52 -4.11
N VAL A 359 14.41 19.27 -3.66
CA VAL A 359 14.96 18.92 -2.34
C VAL A 359 16.40 19.39 -2.26
N ARG A 360 16.77 20.04 -1.16
CA ARG A 360 18.12 20.60 -0.96
C ARG A 360 18.90 19.93 0.14
N ASP A 361 18.27 19.35 1.15
CA ASP A 361 18.97 18.70 2.25
C ASP A 361 18.74 17.19 2.20
N LEU A 362 19.82 16.42 2.00
CA LEU A 362 19.79 14.97 1.91
C LEU A 362 20.72 14.33 2.93
N LEU A 363 20.22 13.30 3.61
CA LEU A 363 21.01 12.41 4.46
C LEU A 363 20.99 11.00 3.86
N LEU A 364 22.12 10.57 3.30
CA LEU A 364 22.26 9.27 2.65
C LEU A 364 22.94 8.28 3.59
N LEU A 365 22.20 7.26 4.03
CA LEU A 365 22.73 6.21 4.90
C LEU A 365 23.09 4.96 4.11
N SER A 366 24.26 4.40 4.40
CA SER A 366 24.62 3.05 3.99
C SER A 366 25.62 2.46 5.00
N ARG A 367 25.77 1.14 5.03
CA ARG A 367 26.74 0.49 5.94
C ARG A 367 28.20 0.94 5.72
N ARG A 368 28.56 1.30 4.48
CA ARG A 368 29.91 1.77 4.11
C ARG A 368 30.06 3.29 4.17
N GLY A 369 28.96 4.03 4.23
CA GLY A 369 28.96 5.49 4.25
C GLY A 369 29.74 6.10 3.07
N PRO A 370 30.62 7.09 3.33
CA PRO A 370 31.46 7.72 2.30
C PRO A 370 32.35 6.75 1.52
N GLU A 371 32.72 5.61 2.11
CA GLU A 371 33.56 4.58 1.48
C GLU A 371 32.77 3.65 0.54
N ALA A 372 31.47 3.89 0.36
CA ALA A 372 30.69 3.14 -0.63
C ALA A 372 31.13 3.52 -2.06
N PRO A 373 31.29 2.54 -2.97
CA PRO A 373 31.62 2.82 -4.37
C PRO A 373 30.60 3.79 -4.99
N GLY A 374 31.09 4.85 -5.65
CA GLY A 374 30.25 5.87 -6.28
C GLY A 374 29.69 6.96 -5.35
N ALA A 375 29.94 6.88 -4.03
CA ALA A 375 29.37 7.81 -3.06
C ALA A 375 29.96 9.23 -3.18
N ALA A 376 31.27 9.34 -3.43
CA ALA A 376 31.93 10.63 -3.61
C ALA A 376 31.43 11.34 -4.87
N GLU A 377 31.30 10.60 -5.99
CA GLU A 377 30.79 11.11 -7.25
C GLU A 377 29.32 11.49 -7.16
N LEU A 378 28.49 10.68 -6.47
CA LEU A 378 27.09 11.01 -6.22
C LEU A 378 26.95 12.30 -5.39
N ARG A 379 27.71 12.41 -4.29
CA ARG A 379 27.70 13.59 -3.43
C ARG A 379 28.12 14.85 -4.21
N ALA A 380 29.18 14.75 -5.01
CA ALA A 380 29.65 15.87 -5.84
C ALA A 380 28.58 16.31 -6.85
N ALA A 381 27.98 15.37 -7.59
CA ALA A 381 26.95 15.68 -8.59
C ALA A 381 25.70 16.33 -7.97
N LEU A 382 25.26 15.86 -6.80
CA LEU A 382 24.11 16.46 -6.10
C LEU A 382 24.45 17.86 -5.55
N ALA A 383 25.68 18.05 -5.08
CA ALA A 383 26.16 19.36 -4.62
C ALA A 383 26.29 20.38 -5.76
N GLU A 384 26.72 19.96 -6.94
CA GLU A 384 26.71 20.79 -8.16
C GLU A 384 25.30 21.24 -8.55
N SER A 385 24.29 20.41 -8.28
CA SER A 385 22.86 20.76 -8.42
C SER A 385 22.30 21.59 -7.26
N GLY A 386 23.15 22.04 -6.34
CA GLY A 386 22.80 22.94 -5.24
C GLY A 386 22.25 22.26 -3.98
N ALA A 387 22.42 20.94 -3.82
CA ALA A 387 21.99 20.22 -2.62
C ALA A 387 23.12 20.09 -1.57
N HIS A 388 22.77 20.18 -0.30
CA HIS A 388 23.58 19.76 0.84
C HIS A 388 23.38 18.26 1.07
N VAL A 389 24.45 17.49 0.93
CA VAL A 389 24.40 16.02 1.01
C VAL A 389 25.41 15.50 2.01
N ASP A 390 24.88 14.89 3.07
CA ASP A 390 25.64 14.14 4.05
C ASP A 390 25.53 12.64 3.76
N VAL A 391 26.68 11.98 3.66
CA VAL A 391 26.76 10.52 3.48
C VAL A 391 27.33 9.93 4.76
N VAL A 392 26.55 9.11 5.45
CA VAL A 392 26.91 8.60 6.78
C VAL A 392 26.93 7.07 6.78
N ALA A 393 27.97 6.51 7.39
CA ALA A 393 28.07 5.08 7.65
C ALA A 393 27.12 4.72 8.81
N CYS A 394 26.07 3.95 8.53
CA CYS A 394 25.09 3.52 9.52
C CYS A 394 24.47 2.18 9.11
N ASP A 395 24.44 1.23 10.04
CA ASP A 395 23.55 0.07 9.91
C ASP A 395 22.17 0.42 10.47
N VAL A 396 21.16 0.47 9.61
CA VAL A 396 19.78 0.86 9.99
C VAL A 396 19.10 -0.25 10.79
N SER A 397 19.61 -1.48 10.73
CA SER A 397 19.14 -2.56 11.61
C SER A 397 19.65 -2.42 13.05
N ASP A 398 20.66 -1.57 13.28
CA ASP A 398 21.11 -1.18 14.62
C ASP A 398 20.37 0.09 15.07
N ARG A 399 19.51 -0.08 16.10
CA ARG A 399 18.67 1.00 16.60
C ARG A 399 19.47 2.14 17.24
N GLU A 400 20.59 1.84 17.91
CA GLU A 400 21.39 2.85 18.61
C GLU A 400 22.18 3.70 17.61
N GLN A 401 22.77 3.07 16.60
CA GLN A 401 23.43 3.79 15.50
C GLN A 401 22.43 4.71 14.79
N LEU A 402 21.26 4.19 14.43
CA LEU A 402 20.24 4.99 13.77
C LEU A 402 19.78 6.15 14.64
N ALA A 403 19.51 5.92 15.93
CA ALA A 403 19.13 6.99 16.85
C ALA A 403 20.20 8.09 16.94
N GLY A 404 21.49 7.72 17.02
CA GLY A 404 22.59 8.67 17.05
C GLY A 404 22.73 9.51 15.78
N VAL A 405 22.41 8.94 14.61
CA VAL A 405 22.44 9.65 13.33
C VAL A 405 21.25 10.59 13.15
N LEU A 406 20.09 10.26 13.74
CA LEU A 406 18.88 11.10 13.65
C LEU A 406 18.85 12.21 14.69
N ASP A 407 19.69 12.16 15.72
CA ASP A 407 19.73 13.15 16.79
C ASP A 407 20.03 14.55 16.23
N GLY A 408 19.18 15.52 16.56
CA GLY A 408 19.29 16.91 16.09
C GLY A 408 18.99 17.15 14.61
N VAL A 409 18.65 16.13 13.81
CA VAL A 409 18.37 16.30 12.38
C VAL A 409 16.91 16.75 12.16
N PRO A 410 16.64 17.90 11.52
CA PRO A 410 15.28 18.34 11.21
C PRO A 410 14.72 17.55 10.00
N LEU A 411 14.28 16.31 10.23
CA LEU A 411 13.79 15.43 9.17
C LEU A 411 12.43 15.89 8.62
N SER A 412 12.33 15.92 7.30
CA SER A 412 11.09 16.20 6.56
C SER A 412 10.51 14.97 5.86
N ALA A 413 11.33 13.98 5.52
CA ALA A 413 10.88 12.72 4.95
C ALA A 413 11.88 11.58 5.15
N VAL A 414 11.38 10.35 5.01
CA VAL A 414 12.17 9.11 5.08
C VAL A 414 11.89 8.25 3.86
N VAL A 415 12.92 7.75 3.21
CA VAL A 415 12.82 6.74 2.16
C VAL A 415 13.71 5.55 2.45
N HIS A 416 13.10 4.38 2.61
CA HIS A 416 13.79 3.13 2.89
C HIS A 416 14.00 2.33 1.61
N THR A 417 15.21 2.42 1.04
CA THR A 417 15.60 1.66 -0.16
C THR A 417 16.54 0.49 0.15
N ALA A 418 16.99 0.36 1.40
CA ALA A 418 17.91 -0.70 1.79
C ALA A 418 17.27 -2.09 1.65
N GLY A 419 18.10 -3.07 1.30
CA GLY A 419 17.71 -4.46 1.15
C GLY A 419 18.91 -5.34 0.85
N VAL A 420 18.79 -6.62 1.21
CA VAL A 420 19.74 -7.67 0.86
C VAL A 420 18.96 -8.85 0.27
N LEU A 421 19.58 -9.56 -0.68
CA LEU A 421 19.05 -10.81 -1.22
C LEU A 421 19.84 -11.98 -0.63
N ASP A 422 19.12 -13.04 -0.30
CA ASP A 422 19.70 -14.34 0.03
C ASP A 422 18.75 -15.43 -0.51
N ASP A 423 18.75 -15.56 -1.83
CA ASP A 423 17.80 -16.42 -2.54
C ASP A 423 18.11 -17.91 -2.30
N GLY A 424 17.06 -18.70 -2.14
CA GLY A 424 17.15 -20.12 -1.86
C GLY A 424 15.78 -20.78 -1.85
N ILE A 425 15.75 -22.06 -2.23
CA ILE A 425 14.54 -22.87 -2.09
C ILE A 425 14.15 -23.00 -0.61
N LEU A 426 12.85 -23.15 -0.35
CA LEU A 426 12.30 -23.15 1.00
C LEU A 426 12.94 -24.21 1.92
N THR A 427 13.26 -25.40 1.38
CA THR A 427 13.89 -26.49 2.14
C THR A 427 15.34 -26.20 2.52
N GLY A 428 16.00 -25.26 1.86
CA GLY A 428 17.37 -24.81 2.16
C GLY A 428 17.42 -23.52 2.99
N LEU A 429 16.27 -23.01 3.44
CA LEU A 429 16.20 -21.80 4.25
C LEU A 429 16.46 -22.13 5.73
N THR A 430 17.50 -21.51 6.31
CA THR A 430 17.82 -21.64 7.74
C THR A 430 17.33 -20.41 8.50
N GLY A 431 17.23 -20.52 9.83
CA GLY A 431 16.85 -19.39 10.69
C GLY A 431 17.80 -18.19 10.55
N GLU A 432 19.10 -18.45 10.38
CA GLU A 432 20.12 -17.40 10.19
C GLU A 432 19.95 -16.65 8.87
N ARG A 433 19.73 -17.37 7.76
CA ARG A 433 19.49 -16.77 6.44
C ARG A 433 18.21 -15.93 6.44
N LEU A 434 17.15 -16.45 7.07
CA LEU A 434 15.90 -15.72 7.25
C LEU A 434 16.11 -14.44 8.09
N ALA A 435 16.76 -14.54 9.25
CA ALA A 435 17.03 -13.40 10.12
C ALA A 435 17.87 -12.33 9.41
N HIS A 436 18.86 -12.74 8.61
CA HIS A 436 19.68 -11.80 7.83
C HIS A 436 18.86 -10.96 6.84
N VAL A 437 17.94 -11.58 6.11
CA VAL A 437 17.08 -10.87 5.14
C VAL A 437 16.05 -9.99 5.86
N LEU A 438 15.46 -10.48 6.97
CA LEU A 438 14.50 -9.71 7.76
C LEU A 438 15.16 -8.49 8.41
N ALA A 439 16.37 -8.60 8.93
CA ALA A 439 17.06 -7.48 9.60
C ALA A 439 17.17 -6.24 8.70
N ALA A 440 17.53 -6.43 7.43
CA ALA A 440 17.76 -5.34 6.49
C ALA A 440 16.49 -4.57 6.08
N LYS A 441 15.30 -5.17 6.22
CA LYS A 441 14.02 -4.58 5.83
C LYS A 441 13.08 -4.43 7.02
N THR A 442 12.72 -5.54 7.66
CA THR A 442 11.76 -5.59 8.76
C THR A 442 12.25 -4.82 9.98
N ASP A 443 13.43 -5.15 10.51
CA ASP A 443 13.95 -4.49 11.72
C ASP A 443 14.31 -3.03 11.43
N ALA A 444 14.97 -2.77 10.30
CA ALA A 444 15.27 -1.41 9.84
C ALA A 444 14.02 -0.53 9.72
N ALA A 445 12.95 -1.02 9.08
CA ALA A 445 11.71 -0.25 8.92
C ALA A 445 10.97 -0.06 10.24
N ARG A 446 11.01 -1.05 11.16
CA ARG A 446 10.48 -0.90 12.52
C ARG A 446 11.21 0.20 13.28
N HIS A 447 12.54 0.21 13.27
CA HIS A 447 13.33 1.24 13.95
C HIS A 447 13.09 2.63 13.35
N LEU A 448 13.03 2.74 12.02
CA LEU A 448 12.65 3.99 11.36
C LEU A 448 11.25 4.44 11.81
N HIS A 449 10.27 3.56 11.82
CA HIS A 449 8.91 3.89 12.27
C HIS A 449 8.90 4.44 13.70
N GLU A 450 9.55 3.74 14.64
CA GLU A 450 9.58 4.09 16.07
C GLU A 450 10.33 5.39 16.32
N LEU A 451 11.54 5.53 15.75
CA LEU A 451 12.40 6.70 15.96
C LEU A 451 11.87 7.95 15.26
N THR A 452 11.09 7.80 14.18
CA THR A 452 10.53 8.93 13.44
C THR A 452 9.02 9.13 13.66
N ALA A 453 8.41 8.50 14.67
CA ALA A 453 6.98 8.66 14.96
C ALA A 453 6.61 10.09 15.40
N GLY A 454 7.49 10.76 16.13
CA GLY A 454 7.30 12.13 16.60
C GLY A 454 7.75 13.23 15.62
N PHE A 455 8.30 12.85 14.47
CA PHE A 455 8.80 13.81 13.49
C PHE A 455 7.67 14.28 12.56
N PRO A 456 7.64 15.57 12.20
CA PRO A 456 6.66 16.10 11.27
C PRO A 456 7.07 15.74 9.82
N LEU A 457 6.91 14.47 9.44
CA LEU A 457 7.24 14.00 8.10
C LEU A 457 6.12 14.33 7.10
N ASP A 458 6.50 14.67 5.87
CA ASP A 458 5.57 14.75 4.72
C ASP A 458 5.46 13.40 4.00
N ALA A 459 6.52 12.59 4.05
CA ALA A 459 6.57 11.28 3.40
C ALA A 459 7.37 10.25 4.21
N PHE A 460 6.88 9.02 4.21
CA PHE A 460 7.59 7.85 4.73
C PHE A 460 7.43 6.72 3.70
N VAL A 461 8.44 6.49 2.88
CA VAL A 461 8.34 5.63 1.71
C VAL A 461 9.14 4.36 1.92
N LEU A 462 8.51 3.20 1.77
CA LEU A 462 9.15 1.90 1.92
C LEU A 462 9.27 1.24 0.54
N TYR A 463 10.48 0.87 0.13
CA TYR A 463 10.67 0.09 -1.10
C TYR A 463 10.47 -1.39 -0.75
N SER A 464 9.28 -1.88 -1.06
CA SER A 464 8.89 -3.29 -1.02
C SER A 464 9.18 -3.94 -2.37
N SER A 465 8.61 -5.12 -2.62
CA SER A 465 8.73 -5.83 -3.90
C SER A 465 7.45 -6.57 -4.23
N VAL A 466 7.12 -6.63 -5.53
CA VAL A 466 6.03 -7.44 -6.06
C VAL A 466 6.14 -8.92 -5.64
N ALA A 467 7.35 -9.41 -5.34
CA ALA A 467 7.58 -10.75 -4.80
C ALA A 467 6.85 -10.99 -3.47
N GLY A 468 6.64 -9.96 -2.65
CA GLY A 468 5.82 -10.03 -1.42
C GLY A 468 4.32 -10.13 -1.68
N VAL A 469 3.87 -9.77 -2.89
CA VAL A 469 2.44 -9.77 -3.28
C VAL A 469 2.07 -11.06 -4.01
N ILE A 470 2.82 -11.43 -5.05
CA ILE A 470 2.49 -12.57 -5.91
C ILE A 470 3.30 -13.84 -5.58
N GLY A 471 4.33 -13.71 -4.75
CA GLY A 471 5.33 -14.75 -4.50
C GLY A 471 6.37 -14.84 -5.62
N SER A 472 7.58 -15.24 -5.27
CA SER A 472 8.63 -15.57 -6.23
C SER A 472 9.38 -16.81 -5.77
N ALA A 473 9.54 -17.78 -6.67
CA ALA A 473 10.18 -19.04 -6.35
C ALA A 473 11.65 -18.79 -5.95
N GLY A 474 12.05 -19.35 -4.81
CA GLY A 474 13.40 -19.13 -4.27
C GLY A 474 13.57 -17.85 -3.44
N GLN A 475 12.52 -17.04 -3.25
CA GLN A 475 12.61 -15.76 -2.56
C GLN A 475 11.71 -15.69 -1.32
N ALA A 476 11.52 -16.80 -0.60
CA ALA A 476 10.58 -16.87 0.52
C ALA A 476 10.90 -15.86 1.64
N ALA A 477 12.16 -15.77 2.07
CA ALA A 477 12.59 -14.81 3.08
C ALA A 477 12.43 -13.36 2.62
N TYR A 478 12.77 -13.08 1.37
CA TYR A 478 12.63 -11.75 0.77
C TYR A 478 11.17 -11.33 0.62
N ALA A 479 10.29 -12.24 0.17
CA ALA A 479 8.85 -12.00 0.08
C ALA A 479 8.25 -11.68 1.45
N ALA A 480 8.61 -12.44 2.50
CA ALA A 480 8.14 -12.20 3.87
C ALA A 480 8.61 -10.83 4.42
N ALA A 481 9.87 -10.46 4.17
CA ALA A 481 10.42 -9.16 4.57
C ALA A 481 9.67 -7.99 3.91
N ASN A 482 9.39 -8.09 2.61
CA ASN A 482 8.67 -7.06 1.85
C ASN A 482 7.19 -6.97 2.27
N ALA A 483 6.51 -8.10 2.47
CA ALA A 483 5.13 -8.10 2.98
C ALA A 483 5.02 -7.43 4.36
N THR A 484 6.07 -7.50 5.18
CA THR A 484 6.12 -6.77 6.45
C THR A 484 6.15 -5.25 6.27
N LEU A 485 6.85 -4.76 5.23
CA LEU A 485 6.86 -3.33 4.89
C LEU A 485 5.48 -2.84 4.45
N ASP A 486 4.77 -3.65 3.65
CA ASP A 486 3.42 -3.34 3.18
C ASP A 486 2.43 -3.25 4.35
N ALA A 487 2.53 -4.20 5.30
CA ALA A 487 1.73 -4.18 6.52
C ALA A 487 2.07 -2.98 7.43
N LEU A 488 3.36 -2.63 7.55
CA LEU A 488 3.81 -1.49 8.35
C LEU A 488 3.27 -0.16 7.80
N ALA A 489 3.27 0.03 6.48
CA ALA A 489 2.73 1.25 5.88
C ALA A 489 1.23 1.40 6.17
N THR A 490 0.47 0.30 6.08
CA THR A 490 -0.95 0.28 6.43
C THR A 490 -1.18 0.61 7.90
N ALA A 491 -0.43 -0.02 8.81
CA ALA A 491 -0.53 0.23 10.25
C ALA A 491 -0.13 1.67 10.63
N ARG A 492 0.92 2.22 10.00
CA ARG A 492 1.38 3.59 10.23
C ARG A 492 0.33 4.62 9.76
N ARG A 493 -0.32 4.39 8.62
CA ARG A 493 -1.44 5.23 8.13
C ARG A 493 -2.64 5.19 9.07
N ALA A 494 -2.97 4.03 9.64
CA ALA A 494 -4.06 3.92 10.62
C ALA A 494 -3.79 4.72 11.92
N GLN A 495 -2.54 5.07 12.20
CA GLN A 495 -2.15 5.95 13.30
C GLN A 495 -2.14 7.44 12.90
N GLY A 496 -2.56 7.79 11.68
CA GLY A 496 -2.52 9.16 11.16
C GLY A 496 -1.14 9.62 10.70
N LEU A 497 -0.14 8.74 10.66
CA LEU A 497 1.22 9.05 10.22
C LEU A 497 1.37 8.76 8.72
N PRO A 498 2.19 9.54 7.97
CA PRO A 498 2.43 9.29 6.55
C PRO A 498 3.12 7.93 6.37
N ALA A 499 2.69 7.17 5.36
CA ALA A 499 3.40 6.00 4.86
C ALA A 499 2.88 5.55 3.49
N VAL A 500 3.80 5.17 2.60
CA VAL A 500 3.49 4.47 1.34
C VAL A 500 4.53 3.35 1.14
N SER A 501 4.07 2.11 1.00
CA SER A 501 4.90 0.99 0.57
C SER A 501 4.76 0.78 -0.94
N LEU A 502 5.89 0.64 -1.62
CA LEU A 502 5.97 0.48 -3.07
C LEU A 502 6.48 -0.92 -3.36
N ALA A 503 5.56 -1.83 -3.70
CA ALA A 503 5.87 -3.20 -4.09
C ALA A 503 6.41 -3.24 -5.53
N TRP A 504 7.66 -2.81 -5.69
CA TRP A 504 8.29 -2.63 -6.99
C TRP A 504 8.39 -3.93 -7.80
N GLY A 505 8.10 -3.82 -9.09
CA GLY A 505 8.61 -4.73 -10.11
C GLY A 505 10.13 -4.59 -10.30
N MET A 506 10.69 -5.35 -11.24
CA MET A 506 12.12 -5.27 -11.55
C MET A 506 12.45 -3.92 -12.21
N TRP A 507 13.54 -3.26 -11.78
CA TRP A 507 14.07 -2.06 -12.42
C TRP A 507 15.19 -2.45 -13.39
N GLU A 508 15.26 -1.74 -14.51
CA GLU A 508 16.39 -1.80 -15.43
C GLU A 508 17.52 -0.91 -14.88
N THR A 509 18.51 -1.53 -14.24
CA THR A 509 19.66 -0.83 -13.67
C THR A 509 20.92 -1.69 -13.74
N GLU A 510 22.05 -1.07 -14.05
CA GLU A 510 23.36 -1.73 -14.04
C GLU A 510 23.98 -1.82 -12.63
N ALA A 511 23.35 -1.21 -11.63
CA ALA A 511 23.84 -1.14 -10.25
C ALA A 511 22.88 -1.77 -9.24
N GLY A 512 23.39 -2.19 -8.08
CA GLY A 512 22.57 -2.83 -7.03
C GLY A 512 22.04 -4.21 -7.45
N MET A 513 20.90 -4.64 -6.88
CA MET A 513 20.33 -5.97 -7.10
C MET A 513 19.91 -6.23 -8.56
N GLY A 514 19.56 -5.19 -9.33
CA GLY A 514 19.22 -5.35 -10.75
C GLY A 514 20.45 -5.67 -11.62
N GLY A 515 21.61 -5.13 -11.25
CA GLY A 515 22.88 -5.34 -11.97
C GLY A 515 23.49 -6.73 -11.81
N THR A 516 22.98 -7.56 -10.89
CA THR A 516 23.45 -8.95 -10.71
C THR A 516 22.75 -9.95 -11.63
N LEU A 517 21.68 -9.53 -12.32
CA LEU A 517 20.93 -10.39 -13.23
C LEU A 517 21.59 -10.44 -14.61
N SER A 518 21.70 -11.65 -15.15
CA SER A 518 22.14 -11.87 -16.52
C SER A 518 21.09 -11.39 -17.54
N ARG A 519 21.53 -11.08 -18.76
CA ARG A 519 20.63 -10.77 -19.89
C ARG A 519 19.60 -11.88 -20.14
N THR A 520 19.98 -13.13 -19.86
CA THR A 520 19.11 -14.31 -20.02
C THR A 520 17.96 -14.30 -19.01
N GLU A 521 18.23 -13.95 -17.75
CA GLU A 521 17.22 -13.86 -16.69
C GLU A 521 16.23 -12.72 -16.95
N LEU A 522 16.71 -11.55 -17.36
CA LEU A 522 15.86 -10.43 -17.76
C LEU A 522 14.96 -10.78 -18.95
N ALA A 523 15.50 -11.50 -19.95
CA ALA A 523 14.71 -11.98 -21.08
C ALA A 523 13.65 -13.01 -20.65
N ARG A 524 13.96 -13.87 -19.67
CA ARG A 524 13.00 -14.82 -19.10
C ARG A 524 11.85 -14.12 -18.39
N MET A 525 12.13 -13.14 -17.53
CA MET A 525 11.09 -12.36 -16.83
C MET A 525 10.18 -11.63 -17.82
N ARG A 526 10.75 -11.01 -18.86
CA ARG A 526 9.99 -10.37 -19.94
C ARG A 526 9.05 -11.34 -20.67
N ARG A 527 9.48 -12.58 -20.92
CA ARG A 527 8.63 -13.64 -21.53
C ARG A 527 7.54 -14.13 -20.58
N GLN A 528 7.78 -14.12 -19.28
CA GLN A 528 6.78 -14.44 -18.26
C GLN A 528 5.78 -13.31 -18.00
N GLY A 529 5.94 -12.16 -18.67
CA GLY A 529 5.02 -11.03 -18.58
C GLY A 529 5.42 -9.92 -17.61
N PHE A 530 6.62 -9.99 -17.04
CA PHE A 530 7.18 -9.01 -16.10
C PHE A 530 8.47 -8.40 -16.67
N PRO A 531 8.39 -7.53 -17.70
CA PRO A 531 9.56 -6.79 -18.15
C PRO A 531 10.12 -5.90 -17.03
N ALA A 532 11.41 -5.59 -17.11
CA ALA A 532 12.02 -4.58 -16.25
C ALA A 532 11.49 -3.18 -16.61
N LEU A 533 11.38 -2.32 -15.59
CA LEU A 533 10.97 -0.93 -15.69
C LEU A 533 12.19 -0.03 -15.94
N PRO A 534 12.17 0.81 -16.98
CA PRO A 534 13.12 1.91 -17.10
C PRO A 534 13.10 2.81 -15.85
N GLY A 535 14.26 3.36 -15.48
CA GLY A 535 14.39 4.13 -14.24
C GLY A 535 13.54 5.41 -14.20
N ASP A 536 13.40 6.10 -15.33
CA ASP A 536 12.55 7.29 -15.48
C ASP A 536 11.06 6.95 -15.37
N GLU A 537 10.62 5.85 -15.98
CA GLU A 537 9.25 5.34 -15.81
C GLU A 537 8.98 4.93 -14.36
N ALA A 538 9.94 4.28 -13.70
CA ALA A 538 9.79 3.88 -12.31
C ALA A 538 9.72 5.08 -11.36
N LEU A 539 10.54 6.12 -11.58
CA LEU A 539 10.45 7.38 -10.81
C LEU A 539 9.14 8.15 -11.09
N ALA A 540 8.60 8.08 -12.31
CA ALA A 540 7.27 8.63 -12.60
C ALA A 540 6.16 7.86 -11.87
N LEU A 541 6.29 6.53 -11.74
CA LEU A 541 5.37 5.71 -10.94
C LEU A 541 5.50 5.97 -9.43
N LEU A 542 6.70 6.26 -8.93
CA LEU A 542 6.91 6.74 -7.55
C LEU A 542 6.10 8.02 -7.32
N ASP A 543 6.27 9.01 -8.18
CA ASP A 543 5.54 10.28 -8.07
C ASP A 543 4.02 10.07 -8.13
N ALA A 544 3.55 9.15 -9.00
CA ALA A 544 2.13 8.83 -9.11
C ALA A 544 1.60 8.14 -7.85
N ALA A 545 2.34 7.18 -7.29
CA ALA A 545 1.94 6.48 -6.07
C ALA A 545 1.85 7.42 -4.86
N LEU A 546 2.78 8.38 -4.73
CA LEU A 546 2.73 9.37 -3.66
C LEU A 546 1.60 10.40 -3.82
N ARG A 547 1.16 10.67 -5.06
CA ARG A 547 -0.02 11.50 -5.32
C ARG A 547 -1.34 10.77 -5.06
N ILE A 548 -1.41 9.48 -5.40
CA ILE A 548 -2.58 8.64 -5.09
C ILE A 548 -2.65 8.36 -3.57
N ASN A 549 -1.48 8.30 -2.93
CA ASN A 549 -1.31 8.25 -1.47
C ASN A 549 -2.02 7.07 -0.77
N GLU A 550 -2.18 5.96 -1.49
CA GLU A 550 -2.61 4.70 -0.89
C GLU A 550 -1.46 4.05 -0.10
N PRO A 551 -1.74 3.38 1.04
CA PRO A 551 -0.70 2.83 1.92
C PRO A 551 0.20 1.80 1.23
N VAL A 552 -0.31 1.09 0.22
CA VAL A 552 0.44 0.11 -0.57
C VAL A 552 0.11 0.30 -2.05
N ALA A 553 1.15 0.45 -2.87
CA ALA A 553 1.03 0.49 -4.32
C ALA A 553 1.95 -0.57 -4.95
N VAL A 554 1.53 -1.13 -6.09
CA VAL A 554 2.29 -2.15 -6.84
C VAL A 554 2.74 -1.58 -8.19
N PRO A 555 3.80 -0.76 -8.22
CA PRO A 555 4.36 -0.24 -9.47
C PRO A 555 5.14 -1.34 -10.19
N VAL A 556 4.49 -1.96 -11.19
CA VAL A 556 5.04 -3.07 -11.97
C VAL A 556 4.68 -2.93 -13.45
N ALA A 557 5.66 -3.15 -14.33
CA ALA A 557 5.38 -3.31 -15.76
C ALA A 557 4.82 -4.71 -16.04
N LEU A 558 3.69 -4.77 -16.74
CA LEU A 558 3.03 -6.02 -17.08
C LEU A 558 2.81 -6.13 -18.59
N ARG A 559 2.94 -7.35 -19.11
CA ARG A 559 2.50 -7.71 -20.46
C ARG A 559 1.36 -8.73 -20.37
N PRO A 560 0.09 -8.29 -20.34
CA PRO A 560 -1.07 -9.18 -20.22
C PRO A 560 -1.12 -10.30 -21.27
N ALA A 561 -0.62 -10.03 -22.48
CA ALA A 561 -0.54 -11.06 -23.52
C ALA A 561 0.41 -12.22 -23.15
N ALA A 562 1.58 -11.91 -22.57
CA ALA A 562 2.56 -12.91 -22.15
C ALA A 562 2.13 -13.64 -20.86
N LEU A 563 1.45 -12.94 -19.94
CA LEU A 563 0.81 -13.56 -18.78
C LEU A 563 -0.21 -14.62 -19.23
N ALA A 564 -1.01 -14.32 -20.26
CA ALA A 564 -2.00 -15.24 -20.79
C ALA A 564 -1.42 -16.53 -21.39
N GLU A 565 -0.16 -16.50 -21.86
CA GLU A 565 0.54 -17.69 -22.37
C GLU A 565 0.96 -18.65 -21.25
N HIS A 566 0.98 -18.16 -20.00
CA HIS A 566 1.36 -18.92 -18.80
C HIS A 566 0.20 -19.04 -17.82
N ALA A 567 -1.05 -18.99 -18.32
CA ALA A 567 -2.24 -18.85 -17.51
C ALA A 567 -2.43 -19.94 -16.45
N ASP A 568 -1.92 -21.14 -16.73
CA ASP A 568 -2.07 -22.33 -15.88
C ASP A 568 -1.23 -22.23 -14.59
N ASN A 569 -0.18 -21.40 -14.60
CA ASN A 569 0.72 -21.14 -13.46
C ASN A 569 0.62 -19.70 -12.93
N LEU A 570 -0.42 -18.95 -13.31
CA LEU A 570 -0.61 -17.59 -12.81
C LEU A 570 -1.05 -17.60 -11.34
N SER A 571 -0.42 -16.74 -10.53
CA SER A 571 -0.89 -16.42 -9.18
C SER A 571 -2.36 -15.97 -9.21
N GLY A 572 -3.12 -16.34 -8.18
CA GLY A 572 -4.54 -15.99 -8.04
C GLY A 572 -4.83 -14.50 -8.24
N VAL A 573 -3.94 -13.65 -7.71
CA VAL A 573 -4.01 -12.18 -7.79
C VAL A 573 -3.96 -11.65 -9.23
N LEU A 574 -3.38 -12.40 -10.18
CA LEU A 574 -3.18 -11.96 -11.56
C LEU A 574 -4.26 -12.46 -12.53
N ARG A 575 -5.18 -13.33 -12.08
CA ARG A 575 -6.13 -14.03 -12.97
C ARG A 575 -7.08 -13.08 -13.70
N ASP A 576 -7.47 -11.99 -13.05
CA ASP A 576 -8.44 -11.03 -13.61
C ASP A 576 -7.79 -10.03 -14.57
N LEU A 577 -6.45 -9.96 -14.61
CA LEU A 577 -5.69 -9.21 -15.60
C LEU A 577 -5.64 -9.91 -16.97
N VAL A 578 -6.09 -11.17 -17.06
CA VAL A 578 -6.10 -11.97 -18.29
C VAL A 578 -7.53 -12.25 -18.76
N PRO A 579 -7.87 -11.96 -20.04
CA PRO A 579 -9.20 -12.23 -20.59
C PRO A 579 -9.67 -13.68 -20.40
N ALA A 580 -10.91 -13.86 -19.94
CA ALA A 580 -11.49 -15.19 -19.66
C ALA A 580 -11.53 -16.14 -20.87
N ALA A 581 -11.58 -15.61 -22.10
CA ALA A 581 -11.50 -16.41 -23.33
C ALA A 581 -10.11 -17.02 -23.55
N ARG A 582 -9.03 -16.32 -23.15
CA ARG A 582 -7.66 -16.84 -23.26
C ARG A 582 -7.35 -17.86 -22.18
N ARG A 583 -7.86 -17.66 -20.95
CA ARG A 583 -7.81 -18.66 -19.86
C ARG A 583 -8.45 -20.00 -20.27
N ARG A 584 -9.62 -19.96 -20.90
CA ARG A 584 -10.31 -21.17 -21.41
C ARG A 584 -9.54 -21.87 -22.54
N LYS A 585 -8.83 -21.13 -23.38
CA LYS A 585 -8.00 -21.69 -24.46
C LYS A 585 -6.72 -22.34 -23.94
N ALA A 586 -6.13 -21.83 -22.85
CA ALA A 586 -5.02 -22.47 -22.14
C ALA A 586 -5.48 -23.77 -21.46
N ALA A 587 -6.55 -23.72 -20.67
CA ALA A 587 -7.16 -24.90 -20.05
C ALA A 587 -7.62 -25.97 -21.08
N ALA A 588 -8.06 -25.56 -22.27
CA ALA A 588 -8.41 -26.49 -23.35
C ALA A 588 -7.19 -27.16 -24.03
N ARG A 589 -5.99 -26.58 -23.94
CA ARG A 589 -4.74 -27.23 -24.37
C ARG A 589 -4.30 -28.31 -23.37
N ASP A 590 -4.57 -28.11 -22.08
CA ASP A 590 -4.33 -29.12 -21.04
C ASP A 590 -5.34 -30.28 -21.09
N ALA A 591 -6.61 -29.99 -21.42
CA ALA A 591 -7.62 -31.03 -21.58
C ALA A 591 -7.39 -31.95 -22.79
N SER A 592 -6.54 -31.56 -23.76
CA SER A 592 -6.02 -32.49 -24.78
C SER A 592 -4.78 -33.21 -24.23
N GLY A 593 -5.02 -34.24 -23.42
CA GLY A 593 -4.05 -34.93 -22.57
C GLY A 593 -2.65 -35.14 -23.16
N THR A 594 -1.63 -34.62 -22.46
CA THR A 594 -0.23 -34.65 -22.88
C THR A 594 0.50 -35.92 -22.43
N ALA A 595 0.28 -36.40 -21.21
CA ALA A 595 0.99 -37.57 -20.67
C ALA A 595 0.51 -38.91 -21.25
N GLU A 596 -0.81 -39.16 -21.29
CA GLU A 596 -1.39 -40.37 -21.90
C GLU A 596 -1.12 -40.44 -23.41
N ASN A 597 -1.08 -39.29 -24.09
CA ASN A 597 -0.76 -39.18 -25.52
C ASN A 597 0.74 -39.37 -25.79
N LEU A 598 1.63 -38.90 -24.90
CA LEU A 598 3.08 -39.10 -25.03
C LEU A 598 3.45 -40.58 -24.87
N THR A 599 2.91 -41.28 -23.87
CA THR A 599 3.15 -42.71 -23.67
C THR A 599 2.61 -43.54 -24.84
N ALA A 600 1.39 -43.25 -25.32
CA ALA A 600 0.82 -43.92 -26.50
C ALA A 600 1.63 -43.69 -27.78
N ARG A 601 2.15 -42.47 -27.99
CA ARG A 601 3.03 -42.14 -29.12
C ARG A 601 4.37 -42.86 -29.01
N LEU A 602 4.98 -42.92 -27.82
CA LEU A 602 6.24 -43.62 -27.60
C LEU A 602 6.10 -45.12 -27.88
N THR A 603 5.00 -45.76 -27.46
CA THR A 603 4.77 -47.19 -27.70
C THR A 603 4.57 -47.55 -29.18
N ALA A 604 4.21 -46.58 -30.03
CA ALA A 604 4.00 -46.77 -31.47
C ALA A 604 5.27 -46.53 -32.31
N LEU A 605 6.37 -46.09 -31.69
CA LEU A 605 7.62 -45.70 -32.36
C LEU A 605 8.73 -46.72 -32.14
N THR A 606 9.69 -46.79 -33.06
CA THR A 606 10.90 -47.59 -32.90
C THR A 606 11.84 -46.98 -31.86
N ALA A 607 12.78 -47.78 -31.36
CA ALA A 607 13.73 -47.34 -30.33
C ALA A 607 14.48 -46.02 -30.68
N PRO A 608 15.01 -45.83 -31.89
CA PRO A 608 15.65 -44.57 -32.29
C PRO A 608 14.67 -43.39 -32.38
N GLU A 609 13.43 -43.64 -32.79
CA GLU A 609 12.39 -42.60 -32.90
C GLU A 609 11.86 -42.16 -31.53
N GLN A 610 11.83 -43.08 -30.55
CA GLN A 610 11.53 -42.77 -29.15
C GLN A 610 12.59 -41.85 -28.54
N ASP A 611 13.87 -42.18 -28.74
CA ASP A 611 14.98 -41.37 -28.24
C ASP A 611 14.96 -39.98 -28.88
N GLN A 612 14.69 -39.88 -30.18
CA GLN A 612 14.59 -38.59 -30.88
C GLN A 612 13.43 -37.75 -30.35
N LEU A 613 12.24 -38.34 -30.14
CA LEU A 613 11.07 -37.63 -29.61
C LEU A 613 11.30 -37.10 -28.19
N LEU A 614 11.92 -37.92 -27.33
CA LEU A 614 12.26 -37.53 -25.96
C LEU A 614 13.39 -36.51 -25.94
N LEU A 615 14.36 -36.62 -26.84
CA LEU A 615 15.44 -35.65 -26.97
C LEU A 615 14.90 -34.29 -27.41
N ASP A 616 13.96 -34.26 -28.37
CA ASP A 616 13.30 -33.03 -28.80
C ASP A 616 12.51 -32.40 -27.64
N LEU A 617 11.82 -33.21 -26.83
CA LEU A 617 11.13 -32.75 -25.62
C LEU A 617 12.12 -32.14 -24.61
N VAL A 618 13.18 -32.87 -24.26
CA VAL A 618 14.19 -32.41 -23.29
C VAL A 618 14.86 -31.13 -23.80
N ARG A 619 15.29 -31.08 -25.06
CA ARG A 619 15.90 -29.87 -25.67
C ARG A 619 14.94 -28.69 -25.69
N ALA A 620 13.64 -28.92 -25.93
CA ALA A 620 12.63 -27.87 -25.87
C ALA A 620 12.47 -27.31 -24.45
N GLN A 621 12.44 -28.17 -23.42
CA GLN A 621 12.36 -27.72 -22.03
C GLN A 621 13.64 -27.03 -21.56
N VAL A 622 14.81 -27.54 -21.97
CA VAL A 622 16.11 -26.94 -21.68
C VAL A 622 16.25 -25.57 -22.34
N ALA A 623 15.87 -25.45 -23.62
CA ALA A 623 15.85 -24.16 -24.33
C ALA A 623 14.87 -23.17 -23.69
N ALA A 624 13.72 -23.66 -23.19
CA ALA A 624 12.76 -22.81 -22.48
C ALA A 624 13.31 -22.28 -21.14
N VAL A 625 14.01 -23.12 -20.38
CA VAL A 625 14.64 -22.76 -19.09
C VAL A 625 15.82 -21.80 -19.28
N LEU A 626 16.70 -22.10 -20.25
CA LEU A 626 17.88 -21.29 -20.56
C LEU A 626 17.60 -20.10 -21.50
N GLY A 627 16.37 -19.97 -22.00
CA GLY A 627 15.95 -18.86 -22.84
C GLY A 627 16.54 -18.83 -24.25
N HIS A 628 16.93 -20.00 -24.79
CA HIS A 628 17.37 -20.12 -26.17
C HIS A 628 16.19 -20.02 -27.15
N SER A 629 16.43 -19.39 -28.31
CA SER A 629 15.41 -19.20 -29.36
C SER A 629 15.06 -20.46 -30.13
N SER A 630 15.90 -21.51 -30.05
CA SER A 630 15.68 -22.78 -30.73
C SER A 630 16.17 -23.96 -29.88
N PRO A 631 15.37 -25.04 -29.73
CA PRO A 631 15.80 -26.31 -29.13
C PRO A 631 17.05 -26.90 -29.80
N ALA A 632 17.27 -26.61 -31.09
CA ALA A 632 18.42 -27.09 -31.85
C ALA A 632 19.77 -26.50 -31.37
N SER A 633 19.74 -25.42 -30.60
CA SER A 633 20.95 -24.81 -30.03
C SER A 633 21.45 -25.49 -28.74
N VAL A 634 20.65 -26.42 -28.18
CA VAL A 634 21.04 -27.20 -27.00
C VAL A 634 21.83 -28.42 -27.46
N GLU A 635 23.10 -28.53 -27.06
CA GLU A 635 23.96 -29.69 -27.37
C GLU A 635 23.56 -30.91 -26.52
N PRO A 636 23.21 -32.06 -27.14
CA PRO A 636 22.70 -33.24 -26.43
C PRO A 636 23.67 -33.88 -25.41
N THR A 637 24.97 -33.80 -25.67
CA THR A 637 26.03 -34.44 -24.87
C THR A 637 26.70 -33.49 -23.87
N ARG A 638 26.35 -32.20 -23.90
CA ARG A 638 26.99 -31.20 -23.04
C ARG A 638 26.36 -31.20 -21.66
N ALA A 639 27.21 -31.11 -20.63
CA ALA A 639 26.75 -31.11 -19.25
C ALA A 639 25.86 -29.88 -18.97
N PHE A 640 24.78 -30.07 -18.21
CA PHE A 640 23.86 -28.99 -17.85
C PHE A 640 24.57 -27.82 -17.14
N LYS A 641 25.57 -28.11 -16.30
CA LYS A 641 26.40 -27.08 -15.65
C LYS A 641 27.13 -26.19 -16.67
N ASP A 642 27.65 -26.77 -17.74
CA ASP A 642 28.36 -26.06 -18.81
C ASP A 642 27.40 -25.36 -19.78
N LEU A 643 26.12 -25.71 -19.76
CA LEU A 643 25.01 -25.03 -20.44
C LEU A 643 24.44 -23.87 -19.59
N GLY A 644 24.95 -23.66 -18.37
CA GLY A 644 24.53 -22.56 -17.49
C GLY A 644 23.41 -22.91 -16.52
N PHE A 645 23.24 -24.20 -16.17
CA PHE A 645 22.33 -24.58 -15.09
C PHE A 645 22.92 -24.30 -13.71
N ASP A 646 22.08 -23.74 -12.84
CA ASP A 646 22.32 -23.57 -11.40
C ASP A 646 21.26 -24.35 -10.58
N SER A 647 21.29 -24.19 -9.26
CA SER A 647 20.36 -24.87 -8.35
C SER A 647 18.88 -24.47 -8.55
N LEU A 648 18.58 -23.30 -9.13
CA LEU A 648 17.22 -22.82 -9.37
C LEU A 648 16.69 -23.27 -10.73
N THR A 649 17.51 -23.18 -11.79
CA THR A 649 17.14 -23.62 -13.14
C THR A 649 16.99 -25.15 -13.22
N ALA A 650 17.75 -25.91 -12.43
CA ALA A 650 17.61 -27.36 -12.34
C ALA A 650 16.23 -27.80 -11.83
N VAL A 651 15.66 -27.05 -10.88
CA VAL A 651 14.33 -27.31 -10.33
C VAL A 651 13.23 -26.93 -11.32
N ASP A 652 13.38 -25.81 -12.05
CA ASP A 652 12.43 -25.41 -13.11
C ASP A 652 12.36 -26.48 -14.22
N LEU A 653 13.52 -26.97 -14.69
CA LEU A 653 13.59 -28.06 -15.67
C LEU A 653 12.91 -29.34 -15.14
N ARG A 654 13.19 -29.73 -13.91
CA ARG A 654 12.56 -30.89 -13.25
C ARG A 654 11.03 -30.76 -13.22
N ASN A 655 10.52 -29.60 -12.84
CA ASN A 655 9.07 -29.37 -12.75
C ASN A 655 8.41 -29.38 -14.14
N ARG A 656 9.05 -28.76 -15.14
CA ARG A 656 8.57 -28.75 -16.53
C ARG A 656 8.52 -30.13 -17.15
N ILE A 657 9.57 -30.94 -16.93
CA ILE A 657 9.60 -32.32 -17.42
C ILE A 657 8.58 -33.18 -16.66
N GLY A 658 8.48 -33.03 -15.33
CA GLY A 658 7.47 -33.72 -14.53
C GLY A 658 6.05 -33.42 -14.99
N ALA A 659 5.74 -32.16 -15.32
CA ALA A 659 4.45 -31.77 -15.88
C ALA A 659 4.20 -32.35 -17.28
N ALA A 660 5.22 -32.33 -18.16
CA ALA A 660 5.10 -32.85 -19.53
C ALA A 660 5.01 -34.38 -19.61
N THR A 661 5.52 -35.09 -18.60
CA THR A 661 5.63 -36.57 -18.59
C THR A 661 4.76 -37.24 -17.52
N ALA A 662 4.13 -36.45 -16.64
CA ALA A 662 3.45 -36.91 -15.42
C ALA A 662 4.33 -37.76 -14.47
N LEU A 663 5.65 -37.70 -14.60
CA LEU A 663 6.58 -38.43 -13.73
C LEU A 663 6.92 -37.64 -12.46
N THR A 664 7.05 -38.37 -11.34
CA THR A 664 7.68 -37.84 -10.13
C THR A 664 9.19 -37.97 -10.24
N LEU A 665 9.88 -36.85 -10.42
CA LEU A 665 11.34 -36.78 -10.63
C LEU A 665 12.06 -36.25 -9.36
N PRO A 666 13.23 -36.77 -9.00
CA PRO A 666 13.99 -36.30 -7.83
C PRO A 666 14.57 -34.89 -8.05
N ALA A 667 14.85 -34.16 -6.97
CA ALA A 667 15.45 -32.81 -7.04
C ALA A 667 16.92 -32.83 -7.53
N THR A 668 17.58 -33.98 -7.44
CA THR A 668 18.95 -34.23 -7.91
C THR A 668 19.03 -34.58 -9.40
N LEU A 669 17.90 -34.55 -10.14
CA LEU A 669 17.77 -35.01 -11.53
C LEU A 669 18.93 -34.58 -12.45
N VAL A 670 19.28 -33.30 -12.43
CA VAL A 670 20.30 -32.70 -13.29
C VAL A 670 21.74 -33.06 -12.84
N PHE A 671 21.91 -33.48 -11.59
CA PHE A 671 23.19 -33.96 -11.06
C PHE A 671 23.37 -35.46 -11.29
N ASP A 672 22.29 -36.24 -11.15
CA ASP A 672 22.30 -37.68 -11.38
C ASP A 672 22.33 -38.01 -12.89
N HIS A 673 21.77 -37.13 -13.72
CA HIS A 673 21.73 -37.21 -15.18
C HIS A 673 22.29 -35.92 -15.77
N PRO A 674 23.62 -35.82 -15.91
CA PRO A 674 24.30 -34.55 -16.16
C PRO A 674 24.13 -34.00 -17.58
N THR A 675 23.62 -34.80 -18.53
CA THR A 675 23.42 -34.38 -19.93
C THR A 675 21.97 -34.58 -20.39
N PRO A 676 21.51 -33.82 -21.42
CA PRO A 676 20.22 -34.08 -22.07
C PRO A 676 20.00 -35.54 -22.51
N GLU A 677 21.02 -36.20 -23.04
CA GLU A 677 20.95 -37.62 -23.42
C GLU A 677 20.78 -38.56 -22.21
N ASP A 678 21.46 -38.31 -21.10
CA ASP A 678 21.28 -39.10 -19.87
C ASP A 678 19.85 -38.96 -19.32
N LEU A 679 19.27 -37.78 -19.48
CA LEU A 679 17.90 -37.50 -19.07
C LEU A 679 16.88 -38.18 -19.99
N VAL A 680 17.12 -38.21 -21.30
CA VAL A 680 16.29 -38.97 -22.26
C VAL A 680 16.25 -40.46 -21.90
N ARG A 681 17.38 -41.05 -21.53
CA ARG A 681 17.47 -42.46 -21.12
C ARG A 681 16.62 -42.73 -19.88
N LEU A 682 16.72 -41.89 -18.85
CA LEU A 682 15.90 -42.00 -17.65
C LEU A 682 14.39 -41.90 -17.96
N LEU A 683 14.00 -40.91 -18.77
CA LEU A 683 12.60 -40.68 -19.11
C LEU A 683 12.03 -41.86 -19.91
N ARG A 684 12.81 -42.41 -20.84
CA ARG A 684 12.44 -43.58 -21.61
C ARG A 684 12.20 -44.79 -20.73
N ASP A 685 13.14 -45.09 -19.83
CA ASP A 685 13.05 -46.23 -18.92
C ASP A 685 11.81 -46.11 -18.02
N ARG A 686 11.53 -44.92 -17.48
CA ARG A 686 10.38 -44.71 -16.59
C ARG A 686 9.04 -44.68 -17.31
N LEU A 687 8.95 -44.13 -18.51
CA LEU A 687 7.71 -44.07 -19.28
C LEU A 687 7.33 -45.41 -19.92
N LEU A 688 8.34 -46.24 -20.27
CA LEU A 688 8.12 -47.55 -20.87
C LEU A 688 8.12 -48.71 -19.85
N ALA A 689 8.65 -48.53 -18.64
CA ALA A 689 8.50 -49.53 -17.57
C ALA A 689 7.04 -49.65 -17.08
N GLY A 690 6.19 -48.64 -17.32
CA GLY A 690 4.76 -48.66 -16.98
C GLY A 690 3.87 -49.54 -17.87
N THR A 691 4.42 -50.21 -18.90
CA THR A 691 3.65 -51.05 -19.83
C THR A 691 3.93 -52.56 -19.72
N ALA A 692 4.74 -52.99 -18.75
CA ALA A 692 4.86 -54.39 -18.38
C ALA A 692 3.85 -54.72 -17.27
N ALA A 693 2.98 -55.72 -17.52
CA ALA A 693 2.06 -56.25 -16.51
C ALA A 693 2.80 -56.61 -15.21
N PRO A 694 2.20 -56.39 -14.02
CA PRO A 694 2.90 -56.57 -12.76
C PRO A 694 3.23 -58.05 -12.55
N ALA A 695 4.51 -58.40 -12.57
CA ALA A 695 4.99 -59.56 -11.86
C ALA A 695 4.90 -59.22 -10.36
N SER A 696 4.10 -59.98 -9.64
CA SER A 696 3.97 -59.91 -8.19
C SER A 696 5.30 -60.24 -7.52
N ASP A 697 6.08 -59.21 -7.17
CA ASP A 697 7.12 -59.33 -6.15
C ASP A 697 6.51 -58.93 -4.80
N ASP A 698 6.11 -59.97 -4.07
CA ASP A 698 5.81 -59.96 -2.64
C ASP A 698 7.08 -59.62 -1.85
N ASN A 699 7.43 -58.33 -1.81
CA ASN A 699 8.37 -57.79 -0.84
C ASN A 699 7.56 -56.98 0.16
N GLY A 700 7.05 -57.66 1.19
CA GLY A 700 6.23 -57.11 2.28
C GLY A 700 6.93 -56.04 3.14
N ILE A 701 7.21 -54.88 2.56
CA ILE A 701 7.58 -53.64 3.25
C ILE A 701 6.88 -52.49 2.54
N ASP A 702 6.17 -51.67 3.30
CA ASP A 702 5.58 -50.43 2.81
C ASP A 702 6.68 -49.51 2.23
N PRO A 703 6.61 -49.11 0.95
CA PRO A 703 7.56 -48.19 0.32
C PRO A 703 7.76 -46.89 1.12
N GLN A 704 6.73 -46.44 1.83
CA GLN A 704 6.79 -45.23 2.65
C GLN A 704 7.75 -45.36 3.84
N VAL A 705 7.87 -46.57 4.43
CA VAL A 705 8.79 -46.81 5.55
C VAL A 705 10.24 -46.84 5.09
N ARG A 706 10.51 -47.32 3.87
CA ARG A 706 11.84 -47.31 3.27
C ARG A 706 12.31 -45.89 2.97
N ASP A 707 11.44 -45.07 2.38
CA ASP A 707 11.74 -43.66 2.07
C ASP A 707 11.90 -42.81 3.34
N LEU A 708 11.18 -43.12 4.42
CA LEU A 708 11.32 -42.44 5.70
C LEU A 708 12.66 -42.74 6.39
N LEU A 709 13.20 -43.96 6.25
CA LEU A 709 14.48 -44.33 6.87
C LEU A 709 15.70 -43.80 6.12
N THR A 710 15.60 -43.60 4.80
CA THR A 710 16.66 -43.01 3.97
C THR A 710 16.69 -41.48 4.01
N ALA A 711 15.58 -40.84 4.36
CA ALA A 711 15.50 -39.38 4.50
C ALA A 711 16.05 -38.84 5.83
N ILE A 712 16.29 -39.68 6.84
CA ILE A 712 16.79 -39.25 8.16
C ILE A 712 18.33 -39.22 8.17
N PRO A 713 18.98 -38.08 8.49
CA PRO A 713 20.42 -38.00 8.60
C PRO A 713 20.99 -38.97 9.66
N MET A 714 22.11 -39.65 9.35
CA MET A 714 22.71 -40.70 10.20
C MET A 714 22.98 -40.28 11.65
N VAL A 715 23.26 -39.00 11.90
CA VAL A 715 23.48 -38.46 13.25
C VAL A 715 22.21 -38.59 14.11
N ARG A 716 21.03 -38.32 13.54
CA ARG A 716 19.75 -38.44 14.25
C ARG A 716 19.32 -39.90 14.45
N LEU A 717 19.70 -40.80 13.56
CA LEU A 717 19.47 -42.25 13.73
C LEU A 717 20.31 -42.85 14.87
N ARG A 718 21.52 -42.33 15.11
CA ARG A 718 22.35 -42.70 16.28
C ARG A 718 21.81 -42.12 17.58
N GLU A 719 21.44 -40.84 17.59
CA GLU A 719 20.93 -40.16 18.79
C GLU A 719 19.57 -40.71 19.27
N SER A 720 18.76 -41.27 18.36
CA SER A 720 17.44 -41.87 18.69
C SER A 720 17.51 -43.34 19.15
N GLY A 721 18.68 -43.97 19.14
CA GLY A 721 18.85 -45.39 19.52
C GLY A 721 18.26 -46.41 18.53
N VAL A 722 17.66 -45.94 17.42
CA VAL A 722 17.05 -46.80 16.38
C VAL A 722 18.12 -47.61 15.66
N LEU A 723 19.32 -47.05 15.47
CA LEU A 723 20.44 -47.76 14.85
C LEU A 723 20.88 -48.97 15.68
N ASP A 724 20.89 -48.85 17.02
CA ASP A 724 21.21 -49.95 17.93
C ASP A 724 20.11 -51.01 17.98
N LEU A 725 18.85 -50.61 17.77
CA LEU A 725 17.71 -51.53 17.67
C LEU A 725 17.78 -52.37 16.39
N LEU A 726 18.10 -51.72 15.26
CA LEU A 726 18.32 -52.37 13.97
C LEU A 726 19.55 -53.29 14.00
N ARG A 727 20.62 -52.88 14.71
CA ARG A 727 21.81 -53.72 14.93
C ARG A 727 21.49 -54.96 15.79
N ARG A 728 20.71 -54.80 16.86
CA ARG A 728 20.24 -55.94 17.69
C ARG A 728 19.34 -56.92 16.93
N LEU A 729 18.54 -56.42 15.99
CA LEU A 729 17.74 -57.26 15.10
C LEU A 729 18.61 -58.01 14.08
N ALA A 730 19.71 -57.41 13.60
CA ALA A 730 20.66 -58.03 12.68
C ALA A 730 21.57 -59.10 13.33
N ASP A 731 21.78 -59.01 14.65
CA ASP A 731 22.62 -59.93 15.43
C ASP A 731 21.87 -61.13 16.06
N ARG A 732 20.54 -61.26 15.86
CA ARG A 732 19.81 -62.44 16.37
C ARG A 732 20.17 -63.72 15.58
N PRO A 733 20.61 -64.80 16.23
CA PRO A 733 20.71 -66.10 15.57
C PRO A 733 19.31 -66.59 15.19
N ALA A 734 19.19 -67.23 14.02
CA ALA A 734 17.96 -67.87 13.59
C ALA A 734 17.71 -69.10 14.48
N ASP A 735 16.84 -68.97 15.48
CA ASP A 735 16.45 -70.10 16.32
C ASP A 735 15.08 -70.68 15.93
N THR A 736 15.12 -72.00 15.93
CA THR A 736 14.09 -73.00 15.67
C THR A 736 12.85 -72.87 16.55
N THR A 737 11.68 -73.15 15.96
CA THR A 737 10.41 -73.34 16.68
C THR A 737 10.41 -74.62 17.53
N GLY A 738 10.08 -74.51 18.82
CA GLY A 738 9.66 -75.63 19.68
C GLY A 738 9.65 -75.28 21.18
N PRO A 739 8.63 -75.64 21.98
CA PRO A 739 8.46 -75.14 23.33
C PRO A 739 9.12 -76.03 24.41
N ASP A 740 9.44 -75.36 25.52
CA ASP A 740 9.55 -75.82 26.91
C ASP A 740 10.91 -76.20 27.55
N ASP A 741 11.02 -75.72 28.79
CA ASP A 741 11.86 -76.08 29.95
C ASP A 741 13.37 -75.74 30.13
N ALA A 742 13.58 -74.96 31.20
CA ALA A 742 14.55 -75.10 32.32
C ALA A 742 16.09 -74.87 32.19
N ARG A 743 16.52 -73.73 32.79
CA ARG A 743 17.68 -73.47 33.71
C ARG A 743 19.16 -73.76 33.28
N PRO A 744 20.16 -73.10 33.94
CA PRO A 744 21.42 -72.66 33.32
C PRO A 744 22.70 -73.37 33.82
N ALA A 745 23.82 -73.32 33.07
CA ALA A 745 25.21 -73.12 33.58
C ALA A 745 26.35 -73.28 32.52
N ALA A 746 27.35 -72.39 32.65
CA ALA A 746 28.82 -72.56 32.55
C ALA A 746 29.57 -72.91 31.21
N ALA A 747 30.72 -72.23 31.04
CA ALA A 747 31.75 -72.29 29.98
C ALA A 747 32.79 -73.44 30.18
N PRO A 748 33.97 -73.56 29.49
CA PRO A 748 34.53 -72.88 28.30
C PRO A 748 35.31 -73.77 27.24
N ALA A 749 35.83 -73.11 26.18
CA ALA A 749 37.04 -73.38 25.35
C ALA A 749 37.09 -74.47 24.23
N ALA A 750 37.41 -74.07 22.99
CA ALA A 750 38.66 -74.38 22.26
C ALA A 750 38.57 -74.09 20.72
N HIS A 751 39.73 -73.77 20.13
CA HIS A 751 40.01 -73.30 18.76
C HIS A 751 39.65 -74.24 17.60
N ALA A 752 39.23 -73.67 16.44
CA ALA A 752 39.79 -73.95 15.11
C ALA A 752 39.24 -73.03 13.99
N GLU A 753 40.18 -72.43 13.25
CA GLU A 753 40.23 -72.07 11.83
C GLU A 753 39.14 -71.19 11.15
N GLN A 754 39.63 -70.05 10.65
CA GLN A 754 38.94 -69.06 9.82
C GLN A 754 38.70 -69.52 8.37
N PRO A 755 37.57 -69.08 7.80
CA PRO A 755 37.56 -68.51 6.46
C PRO A 755 37.08 -67.04 6.51
N ARG A 756 37.88 -66.16 5.88
CA ARG A 756 37.62 -64.76 5.45
C ARG A 756 36.40 -64.04 6.07
N GLN A 757 36.69 -63.06 6.95
CA GLN A 757 35.75 -62.04 7.43
C GLN A 757 35.07 -61.29 6.27
N PRO A 758 33.74 -61.08 6.30
CA PRO A 758 33.12 -59.95 5.59
C PRO A 758 33.51 -58.64 6.30
N ALA A 759 33.53 -57.54 5.55
CA ALA A 759 33.90 -56.21 6.02
C ALA A 759 33.26 -55.85 7.38
N SER A 760 34.01 -55.16 8.25
CA SER A 760 33.55 -54.68 9.55
C SER A 760 32.20 -53.96 9.43
N LEU A 761 31.20 -54.41 10.20
CA LEU A 761 29.84 -53.84 10.26
C LEU A 761 29.84 -52.35 10.60
N ASP A 762 30.88 -51.86 11.28
CA ASP A 762 31.03 -50.45 11.68
C ASP A 762 31.29 -49.50 10.49
N ALA A 763 31.63 -50.02 9.31
CA ALA A 763 31.86 -49.24 8.09
C ALA A 763 30.67 -49.25 7.10
N MET A 764 29.56 -49.93 7.43
CA MET A 764 28.43 -50.09 6.50
C MET A 764 27.42 -48.94 6.63
N GLY A 765 26.98 -48.39 5.49
CA GLY A 765 25.89 -47.40 5.43
C GLY A 765 24.53 -47.99 5.83
N ALA A 766 23.59 -47.14 6.24
CA ALA A 766 22.28 -47.55 6.74
C ALA A 766 21.52 -48.47 5.76
N ASP A 767 21.56 -48.19 4.45
CA ASP A 767 20.98 -49.05 3.41
C ASP A 767 21.58 -50.46 3.41
N SER A 768 22.89 -50.58 3.62
CA SER A 768 23.58 -51.87 3.62
C SER A 768 23.29 -52.66 4.90
N LEU A 769 23.10 -52.01 6.04
CA LEU A 769 22.69 -52.64 7.31
C LEU A 769 21.23 -53.10 7.27
N VAL A 770 20.34 -52.29 6.70
CA VAL A 770 18.92 -52.64 6.48
C VAL A 770 18.80 -53.82 5.52
N GLN A 771 19.54 -53.79 4.40
CA GLN A 771 19.61 -54.91 3.45
C GLN A 771 20.16 -56.20 4.09
N LEU A 772 21.15 -56.10 4.99
CA LEU A 772 21.73 -57.25 5.68
C LEU A 772 20.77 -57.86 6.71
N ALA A 773 20.06 -57.02 7.47
CA ALA A 773 19.04 -57.45 8.43
C ALA A 773 17.85 -58.13 7.73
N LEU A 774 17.43 -57.58 6.57
CA LEU A 774 16.33 -58.12 5.77
C LEU A 774 16.67 -59.44 5.08
N LYS A 775 17.91 -59.59 4.56
CA LYS A 775 18.36 -60.84 3.91
C LYS A 775 18.42 -62.05 4.84
N ARG A 776 18.58 -61.84 6.15
CA ARG A 776 18.64 -62.95 7.14
C ARG A 776 17.26 -63.40 7.64
N VAL A 777 16.25 -62.54 7.57
CA VAL A 777 14.86 -62.86 7.95
C VAL A 777 14.12 -63.67 6.87
N GLN A 778 14.59 -63.64 5.62
CA GLN A 778 13.93 -64.28 4.45
C GLN A 778 14.55 -65.62 4.00
N ARG A 779 15.39 -66.29 4.80
CA ARG A 779 15.78 -67.68 4.46
C ARG A 779 14.66 -68.65 4.89
N PRO A 780 14.06 -69.43 3.98
CA PRO A 780 13.21 -70.55 4.39
C PRO A 780 14.06 -71.61 5.10
N ALA A 781 13.42 -72.37 6.01
CA ALA A 781 14.02 -73.38 6.88
C ALA A 781 14.96 -74.36 6.18
#